data_AF-A0AAU6Y477-F1
#
_entry.id   AF-A0AAU6Y477-F1
#
_cell.length_a   1.000
_cell.length_b   1.000
_cell.length_c   1.000
_cell.angle_alpha   90.00
_cell.angle_beta   90.00
_cell.angle_gamma   90.00
#
_symmetry.space_group_name_H-M   'P 1'
#
loop_
_entity.id
_entity.type
_entity.pdbx_description
1 polymer ?
#
loop_
_entity_poly.entity_id
_entity_poly.type
_entity_poly.pdbx_seq_one_letter_code
_entity_poly.pdbx_strand_id
1 'polypeptide(L)'
;MIKKLLTTIICLMILQVGYGQQSRRLNNNWEFLRQDLGGIWESVRPVTQGNPESVPLWKTVTLPHCFNASDAVDPDVNYYQGPGWYRTMLDIKNPYADGRTLLHFEGAGQKTDVYVYTTKVASHLGGYDEWTADITEAVEAFKKTEAYQKQFKGKIPLSIRCDNSRDLETIPSQLSDFNVYGGLYRYLNLVYQPAVAIDKIFATPTLASTFKTGWINVKGNFYSPKQNGNVNGGVKLTDAAGKTIASDNYSINSVGSDKQPLSKLKISRPHLWTTADPYLYTLQVTATANGQTYTKTEKIGFRNFEFKEHGPFYLNGKRLLLRGTHRHEDHAGVAAAMTEDMMKREMQQMKDMGVNFIRLGHYQQSRIILNLCDSLGILVWEEEPWCRGGLGGTAYQNQARQMMTNMIEQHYNHPSIILWGLGNENDWEGDFPEFDKQKIRTFMKEQNDLSHRLDSTRLTSIRRCDFCKDIPDVYSPSIWAGWYRGKYAEYKQVSEDEFNKVNRFFHAEWGGDSHAGRHSENPEGFLNVKSGVGADERLGDASLKGGDPRVSRDGDWSESYIVNLFDWHLKEQETMPWLSGSAFWVFKDFSTPVRPDNPVPYMNQKGVVERDGTPKESYYVFQSYWTEKPMVHIYGHSWPVRWGTTTEQKTVKVYSNCDEAELFVNGKSYGVKKRNSQDFPAAGLRWQVNLVSGNNAIKVVAKKGKVTVTDQITPIYQTQQWGKPAKLVVEQIADDNGVVNAQVKVLDSNNVQCLDAANWIDFAMAGDGVMLDNMGTSGGSRKVQAYNGRATIKVDTKKGKSILSAKSPGLPTVFLNLAGK
;
A
#
# COMPACT_ATOMS: atom_id res chain seq x y z
N MET A 1 -16.41 25.19 -78.30
CA MET A 1 -15.83 26.47 -77.84
C MET A 1 -15.18 26.26 -76.48
N ILE A 2 -13.88 26.57 -76.37
CA ILE A 2 -13.11 26.94 -75.15
C ILE A 2 -12.91 25.81 -74.11
N LYS A 3 -11.81 25.03 -74.08
CA LYS A 3 -10.38 25.24 -73.67
C LYS A 3 -10.05 24.89 -72.20
N LYS A 4 -8.93 24.16 -72.05
CA LYS A 4 -8.02 23.94 -70.88
C LYS A 4 -8.32 22.70 -70.02
N LEU A 5 -7.53 21.62 -70.10
CA LEU A 5 -6.14 21.41 -69.64
C LEU A 5 -6.04 21.49 -68.10
N LEU A 6 -6.00 20.35 -67.42
CA LEU A 6 -5.54 20.26 -66.04
C LEU A 6 -4.64 19.04 -65.84
N THR A 7 -3.44 19.35 -65.37
CA THR A 7 -2.28 18.51 -65.12
C THR A 7 -2.52 17.61 -63.90
N THR A 8 -2.27 16.31 -64.03
CA THR A 8 -2.27 15.35 -62.91
C THR A 8 -0.96 15.48 -62.13
N ILE A 9 -1.00 16.11 -60.96
CA ILE A 9 0.09 16.07 -59.97
C ILE A 9 -0.22 14.92 -59.01
N ILE A 10 0.57 13.84 -59.10
CA ILE A 10 0.56 12.75 -58.12
C ILE A 10 1.27 13.26 -56.87
N CYS A 11 0.49 13.61 -55.85
CA CYS A 11 1.00 13.90 -54.52
C CYS A 11 1.05 12.58 -53.73
N LEU A 12 2.19 11.89 -53.73
CA LEU A 12 2.47 10.81 -52.77
C LEU A 12 2.56 11.45 -51.37
N MET A 13 1.45 11.48 -50.64
CA MET A 13 1.49 11.64 -49.19
C MET A 13 2.06 10.35 -48.60
N ILE A 14 3.36 10.35 -48.32
CA ILE A 14 3.97 9.39 -47.41
C ILE A 14 3.38 9.72 -46.03
N LEU A 15 2.33 9.02 -45.64
CA LEU A 15 1.88 8.94 -44.26
C LEU A 15 3.04 8.31 -43.46
N GLN A 16 3.87 9.14 -42.84
CA GLN A 16 4.72 8.68 -41.74
C GLN A 16 3.79 8.28 -40.60
N VAL A 17 3.43 7.01 -40.55
CA VAL A 17 2.77 6.42 -39.39
C VAL A 17 3.80 6.46 -38.27
N GLY A 18 3.71 7.47 -37.41
CA GLY A 18 4.48 7.55 -36.19
C GLY A 18 4.05 6.40 -35.27
N TYR A 19 4.80 5.30 -35.28
CA TYR A 19 4.59 4.22 -34.32
C TYR A 19 5.14 4.70 -32.96
N GLY A 20 4.25 5.19 -32.09
CA GLY A 20 4.58 5.41 -30.67
C GLY A 20 4.92 4.09 -29.97
N GLN A 21 5.65 4.17 -28.84
CA GLN A 21 6.07 3.00 -28.04
C GLN A 21 4.92 2.00 -27.89
N GLN A 22 5.18 0.73 -28.20
CA GLN A 22 4.21 -0.34 -27.95
C GLN A 22 4.59 -1.08 -26.68
N SER A 23 3.71 -1.03 -25.67
CA SER A 23 3.85 -1.76 -24.42
C SER A 23 2.65 -2.69 -24.23
N ARG A 24 2.89 -3.90 -23.74
CA ARG A 24 1.85 -4.88 -23.42
C ARG A 24 2.18 -5.62 -22.13
N ARG A 25 1.26 -5.56 -21.15
CA ARG A 25 1.30 -6.40 -19.95
C ARG A 25 1.24 -7.88 -20.30
N LEU A 26 2.17 -8.66 -19.78
CA LEU A 26 2.27 -10.11 -19.99
C LEU A 26 1.54 -10.84 -18.84
N ASN A 27 0.22 -10.80 -18.80
CA ASN A 27 -0.52 -11.37 -17.66
C ASN A 27 -0.83 -12.87 -17.81
N ASN A 28 -1.16 -13.31 -19.02
CA ASN A 28 -1.75 -14.64 -19.25
C ASN A 28 -0.71 -15.66 -19.74
N ASN A 29 -1.07 -16.95 -19.63
CA ASN A 29 -0.29 -18.09 -20.13
C ASN A 29 1.09 -18.23 -19.47
N TRP A 30 1.14 -18.02 -18.15
CA TRP A 30 2.32 -18.31 -17.34
C TRP A 30 2.16 -19.61 -16.59
N GLU A 31 3.27 -20.31 -16.44
CA GLU A 31 3.43 -21.42 -15.52
C GLU A 31 4.39 -21.03 -14.40
N PHE A 32 4.11 -21.45 -13.19
CA PHE A 32 4.88 -21.18 -11.98
C PHE A 32 5.28 -22.47 -11.26
N LEU A 33 6.50 -22.50 -10.75
CA LEU A 33 7.06 -23.56 -9.93
C LEU A 33 7.69 -22.97 -8.66
N ARG A 34 7.24 -23.43 -7.48
CA ARG A 34 7.70 -22.95 -6.17
C ARG A 34 8.86 -23.78 -5.60
N GLN A 35 9.95 -23.84 -6.35
CA GLN A 35 11.23 -24.44 -5.98
C GLN A 35 12.27 -24.02 -7.04
N ASP A 36 13.55 -24.34 -6.80
CA ASP A 36 14.56 -24.18 -7.84
C ASP A 36 14.52 -25.32 -8.88
N LEU A 37 15.14 -25.06 -10.03
CA LEU A 37 15.44 -26.04 -11.07
C LEU A 37 16.90 -26.50 -10.94
N GLY A 38 17.24 -27.69 -11.45
CA GLY A 38 18.63 -28.14 -11.53
C GLY A 38 19.47 -27.32 -12.52
N GLY A 39 18.82 -26.57 -13.40
CA GLY A 39 19.42 -25.61 -14.32
C GLY A 39 18.40 -25.14 -15.35
N ILE A 40 18.73 -24.07 -16.10
CA ILE A 40 17.81 -23.48 -17.09
C ILE A 40 17.32 -24.49 -18.14
N TRP A 41 18.12 -25.51 -18.46
CA TRP A 41 17.73 -26.56 -19.39
C TRP A 41 16.46 -27.29 -18.97
N GLU A 42 16.19 -27.46 -17.67
CA GLU A 42 14.96 -28.11 -17.21
C GLU A 42 13.68 -27.32 -17.54
N SER A 43 13.78 -25.99 -17.69
CA SER A 43 12.65 -25.14 -18.06
C SER A 43 12.24 -25.30 -19.53
N VAL A 44 13.22 -25.61 -20.39
CA VAL A 44 13.07 -25.54 -21.87
C VAL A 44 13.37 -26.86 -22.59
N ARG A 45 13.77 -27.93 -21.90
CA ARG A 45 13.96 -29.26 -22.51
C ARG A 45 12.63 -29.79 -23.07
N PRO A 46 12.65 -30.64 -24.12
CA PRO A 46 11.46 -31.36 -24.57
C PRO A 46 10.86 -32.17 -23.43
N VAL A 47 9.52 -32.15 -23.28
CA VAL A 47 8.79 -32.89 -22.26
C VAL A 47 7.85 -33.89 -22.92
N THR A 48 8.03 -35.18 -22.63
CA THR A 48 7.09 -36.23 -23.02
C THR A 48 6.19 -36.57 -21.82
N GLN A 49 4.88 -36.61 -22.05
CA GLN A 49 3.92 -36.92 -20.98
C GLN A 49 4.21 -38.31 -20.38
N GLY A 50 4.34 -38.38 -19.05
CA GLY A 50 4.61 -39.63 -18.31
C GLY A 50 6.08 -39.98 -18.13
N ASN A 51 7.00 -39.28 -18.78
CA ASN A 51 8.44 -39.47 -18.59
C ASN A 51 8.98 -38.67 -17.38
N PRO A 52 10.21 -38.93 -16.89
CA PRO A 52 10.77 -38.25 -15.72
C PRO A 52 10.81 -36.71 -15.83
N GLU A 53 10.97 -36.17 -17.04
CA GLU A 53 10.99 -34.73 -17.26
C GLU A 53 9.63 -34.03 -17.11
N SER A 54 8.53 -34.81 -16.97
CA SER A 54 7.19 -34.27 -16.72
C SER A 54 6.96 -33.81 -15.27
N VAL A 55 7.93 -34.08 -14.37
CA VAL A 55 7.96 -33.57 -13.00
C VAL A 55 9.19 -32.69 -12.76
N PRO A 56 9.11 -31.69 -11.85
CA PRO A 56 7.96 -31.32 -11.03
C PRO A 56 6.81 -30.68 -11.84
N LEU A 57 5.59 -30.77 -11.31
CA LEU A 57 4.41 -30.19 -11.93
C LEU A 57 4.38 -28.67 -11.73
N TRP A 58 4.23 -27.93 -12.82
CA TRP A 58 4.07 -26.48 -12.81
C TRP A 58 2.59 -26.12 -12.65
N LYS A 59 2.30 -24.97 -12.04
CA LYS A 59 0.94 -24.44 -11.88
C LYS A 59 0.70 -23.33 -12.90
N THR A 60 -0.42 -23.37 -13.61
CA THR A 60 -0.84 -22.22 -14.42
C THR A 60 -1.22 -21.05 -13.52
N VAL A 61 -0.69 -19.87 -13.82
CA VAL A 61 -0.93 -18.64 -13.07
C VAL A 61 -1.19 -17.47 -14.00
N THR A 62 -1.78 -16.41 -13.46
CA THR A 62 -1.92 -15.10 -14.12
C THR A 62 -1.06 -14.10 -13.36
N LEU A 63 -0.32 -13.25 -14.09
CA LEU A 63 0.45 -12.16 -13.47
C LEU A 63 -0.44 -10.91 -13.25
N PRO A 64 -0.16 -10.11 -12.20
CA PRO A 64 0.90 -10.30 -11.20
C PRO A 64 0.66 -11.52 -10.31
N HIS A 65 1.74 -12.12 -9.80
CA HIS A 65 1.70 -13.31 -8.95
C HIS A 65 2.75 -13.24 -7.84
N CYS A 66 2.39 -13.65 -6.63
CA CYS A 66 3.26 -13.67 -5.45
C CYS A 66 3.37 -15.10 -4.90
N PHE A 67 4.58 -15.50 -4.49
CA PHE A 67 4.82 -16.82 -3.87
C PHE A 67 3.98 -17.05 -2.61
N ASN A 68 3.63 -15.96 -1.94
CA ASN A 68 3.13 -15.93 -0.57
C ASN A 68 1.65 -15.52 -0.46
N ALA A 69 0.90 -15.58 -1.57
CA ALA A 69 -0.50 -15.18 -1.62
C ALA A 69 -1.36 -15.81 -0.50
N SER A 70 -1.05 -17.05 -0.12
CA SER A 70 -1.71 -17.78 0.97
C SER A 70 -0.82 -17.98 2.20
N ASP A 71 0.46 -18.36 2.04
CA ASP A 71 1.30 -18.80 3.17
C ASP A 71 1.85 -17.67 4.05
N ALA A 72 1.66 -16.40 3.65
CA ALA A 72 2.01 -15.26 4.48
C ALA A 72 1.16 -15.18 5.75
N VAL A 73 -0.09 -15.64 5.68
CA VAL A 73 -1.10 -15.55 6.75
C VAL A 73 -1.61 -16.92 7.21
N ASP A 74 -1.02 -18.00 6.69
CA ASP A 74 -1.36 -19.34 7.13
C ASP A 74 -0.78 -19.55 8.55
N PRO A 75 -1.63 -19.86 9.55
CA PRO A 75 -1.21 -19.84 10.95
C PRO A 75 -0.27 -20.98 11.36
N ASP A 76 -0.02 -21.97 10.50
CA ASP A 76 0.76 -23.16 10.86
C ASP A 76 2.06 -23.30 10.05
N VAL A 77 2.41 -22.31 9.22
CA VAL A 77 3.65 -22.34 8.43
C VAL A 77 4.39 -21.01 8.48
N ASN A 78 5.71 -21.08 8.34
CA ASN A 78 6.48 -19.90 7.98
C ASN A 78 6.24 -19.61 6.49
N TYR A 79 6.03 -18.34 6.14
CA TYR A 79 5.89 -17.93 4.75
C TYR A 79 7.12 -18.35 3.91
N TYR A 80 6.90 -18.71 2.65
CA TYR A 80 7.97 -19.20 1.79
C TYR A 80 9.02 -18.12 1.49
N GLN A 81 10.28 -18.42 1.82
CA GLN A 81 11.46 -17.62 1.48
C GLN A 81 12.47 -18.48 0.72
N GLY A 82 12.44 -18.40 -0.62
CA GLY A 82 13.22 -19.26 -1.48
C GLY A 82 13.05 -18.94 -2.96
N PRO A 83 13.67 -19.72 -3.85
CA PRO A 83 13.55 -19.54 -5.28
C PRO A 83 12.27 -20.13 -5.87
N GLY A 84 11.73 -19.44 -6.86
CA GLY A 84 10.65 -19.93 -7.71
C GLY A 84 10.84 -19.49 -9.16
N TRP A 85 10.28 -20.27 -10.08
CA TRP A 85 10.44 -20.06 -11.51
C TRP A 85 9.10 -19.78 -12.18
N TYR A 86 9.14 -18.90 -13.17
CA TYR A 86 8.07 -18.62 -14.11
C TYR A 86 8.53 -18.97 -15.52
N ARG A 87 7.62 -19.49 -16.36
CA ARG A 87 7.88 -19.63 -17.78
C ARG A 87 6.66 -19.34 -18.65
N THR A 88 6.91 -18.86 -19.86
CA THR A 88 5.89 -18.61 -20.89
C THR A 88 6.50 -18.69 -22.30
N MET A 89 5.64 -18.60 -23.31
CA MET A 89 6.01 -18.54 -24.73
C MET A 89 5.56 -17.21 -25.33
N LEU A 90 6.52 -16.38 -25.75
CA LEU A 90 6.24 -15.08 -26.35
C LEU A 90 6.11 -15.16 -27.88
N ASP A 91 5.10 -14.48 -28.40
CA ASP A 91 5.04 -14.08 -29.81
C ASP A 91 5.68 -12.69 -29.92
N ILE A 92 6.82 -12.60 -30.61
CA ILE A 92 7.62 -11.38 -30.74
C ILE A 92 7.54 -10.85 -32.17
N LYS A 93 6.89 -9.69 -32.32
CA LYS A 93 6.67 -8.99 -33.59
C LYS A 93 7.02 -7.51 -33.42
N ASN A 94 8.32 -7.22 -33.34
CA ASN A 94 8.80 -5.86 -33.18
C ASN A 94 8.51 -5.05 -34.48
N PRO A 95 7.70 -3.98 -34.43
CA PRO A 95 7.33 -3.22 -35.62
C PRO A 95 8.43 -2.25 -36.08
N TYR A 96 9.50 -2.07 -35.30
CA TYR A 96 10.58 -1.15 -35.62
C TYR A 96 11.74 -1.88 -36.29
N ALA A 97 12.13 -1.42 -37.47
CA ALA A 97 13.40 -1.84 -38.09
C ALA A 97 14.57 -1.53 -37.14
N ASP A 98 15.46 -2.50 -36.91
CA ASP A 98 16.55 -2.43 -35.93
C ASP A 98 16.11 -2.03 -34.50
N GLY A 99 14.82 -2.22 -34.20
CA GLY A 99 14.22 -1.89 -32.91
C GLY A 99 14.70 -2.77 -31.77
N ARG A 100 14.35 -2.34 -30.56
CA ARG A 100 14.66 -3.03 -29.31
C ARG A 100 13.43 -3.70 -28.75
N THR A 101 13.60 -4.92 -28.27
CA THR A 101 12.58 -5.71 -27.57
C THR A 101 12.99 -5.83 -26.12
N LEU A 102 12.20 -5.23 -25.24
CA LEU A 102 12.52 -5.10 -23.83
C LEU A 102 11.47 -5.78 -22.96
N LEU A 103 11.90 -6.25 -21.80
CA LEU A 103 11.04 -6.66 -20.69
C LEU A 103 11.18 -5.62 -19.59
N HIS A 104 10.15 -4.82 -19.37
CA HIS A 104 10.10 -3.82 -18.30
C HIS A 104 9.35 -4.40 -17.10
N PHE A 105 10.05 -4.50 -15.97
CA PHE A 105 9.53 -4.96 -14.70
C PHE A 105 9.14 -3.75 -13.86
N GLU A 106 7.88 -3.66 -13.46
CA GLU A 106 7.44 -2.63 -12.50
C GLU A 106 7.91 -2.94 -11.06
N GLY A 107 8.32 -4.19 -10.81
CA GLY A 107 8.88 -4.70 -9.55
C GLY A 107 8.77 -6.22 -9.45
N ALA A 108 9.80 -6.89 -8.93
CA ALA A 108 9.85 -8.34 -8.78
C ALA A 108 10.78 -8.73 -7.62
N GLY A 109 10.24 -9.46 -6.65
CA GLY A 109 10.97 -9.74 -5.42
C GLY A 109 11.75 -11.06 -5.43
N GLN A 110 12.97 -11.11 -4.87
CA GLN A 110 13.86 -9.98 -4.50
C GLN A 110 15.11 -9.97 -5.37
N LYS A 111 15.62 -11.17 -5.70
CA LYS A 111 16.64 -11.42 -6.70
C LYS A 111 15.94 -12.02 -7.92
N THR A 112 16.13 -11.43 -9.10
CA THR A 112 15.46 -11.89 -10.31
C THR A 112 16.46 -12.15 -11.43
N ASP A 113 16.39 -13.32 -12.06
CA ASP A 113 17.19 -13.68 -13.22
C ASP A 113 16.29 -13.99 -14.43
N VAL A 114 16.65 -13.47 -15.60
CA VAL A 114 15.84 -13.59 -16.82
C VAL A 114 16.58 -14.38 -17.87
N TYR A 115 15.88 -15.30 -18.53
CA TYR A 115 16.43 -16.18 -19.55
C TYR A 115 15.58 -16.21 -20.81
N VAL A 116 16.23 -16.08 -21.96
CA VAL A 116 15.65 -16.43 -23.26
C VAL A 116 16.24 -17.76 -23.68
N TYR A 117 15.39 -18.79 -23.81
CA TYR A 117 15.83 -20.17 -23.97
C TYR A 117 16.83 -20.56 -22.85
N THR A 118 18.10 -20.82 -23.17
CA THR A 118 19.16 -21.16 -22.20
C THR A 118 20.09 -19.99 -21.87
N THR A 119 19.91 -18.83 -22.50
CA THR A 119 20.77 -17.67 -22.32
C THR A 119 20.23 -16.76 -21.22
N LYS A 120 21.01 -16.54 -20.16
CA LYS A 120 20.72 -15.52 -19.15
C LYS A 120 20.94 -14.13 -19.77
N VAL A 121 19.92 -13.28 -19.74
CA VAL A 121 19.92 -11.96 -20.40
C VAL A 121 20.00 -10.79 -19.42
N ALA A 122 19.54 -10.98 -18.18
CA ALA A 122 19.60 -9.96 -17.13
C ALA A 122 19.53 -10.58 -15.74
N SER A 123 19.97 -9.81 -14.74
CA SER A 123 19.73 -10.06 -13.31
C SER A 123 19.37 -8.74 -12.62
N HIS A 124 18.61 -8.79 -11.54
CA HIS A 124 18.30 -7.64 -10.69
C HIS A 124 18.29 -8.02 -9.21
N LEU A 125 18.73 -7.10 -8.34
CA LEU A 125 18.67 -7.21 -6.88
C LEU A 125 17.94 -5.98 -6.33
N GLY A 126 16.72 -6.20 -5.84
CA GLY A 126 15.82 -5.16 -5.37
C GLY A 126 14.38 -5.51 -5.75
N GLY A 127 13.49 -5.64 -4.76
CA GLY A 127 12.10 -6.03 -5.02
C GLY A 127 11.20 -4.92 -5.56
N TYR A 128 11.59 -3.66 -5.35
CA TYR A 128 10.65 -2.55 -5.27
C TYR A 128 10.88 -1.46 -6.32
N ASP A 129 12.05 -1.43 -6.94
CA ASP A 129 12.37 -0.51 -8.03
C ASP A 129 12.04 -1.11 -9.39
N GLU A 130 11.75 -0.23 -10.36
CA GLU A 130 11.52 -0.65 -11.74
C GLU A 130 12.87 -0.97 -12.42
N TRP A 131 12.89 -1.92 -13.36
CA TRP A 131 14.08 -2.21 -14.15
C TRP A 131 13.71 -2.85 -15.48
N THR A 132 14.67 -2.90 -16.42
CA THR A 132 14.42 -3.38 -17.78
C THR A 132 15.51 -4.34 -18.25
N ALA A 133 15.10 -5.46 -18.84
CA ALA A 133 15.99 -6.38 -19.55
C ALA A 133 15.83 -6.20 -21.07
N ASP A 134 16.90 -5.84 -21.78
CA ASP A 134 16.91 -5.88 -23.25
C ASP A 134 17.17 -7.32 -23.72
N ILE A 135 16.17 -7.92 -24.37
CA ILE A 135 16.21 -9.30 -24.83
C ILE A 135 16.47 -9.43 -26.34
N THR A 136 16.70 -8.30 -27.03
CA THR A 136 16.74 -8.23 -28.50
C THR A 136 17.73 -9.21 -29.10
N GLU A 137 18.99 -9.17 -28.64
CA GLU A 137 20.06 -10.00 -29.23
C GLU A 137 19.86 -11.49 -28.94
N ALA A 138 19.36 -11.83 -27.74
CA ALA A 138 19.08 -13.21 -27.36
C ALA A 138 17.90 -13.80 -28.14
N VAL A 139 16.87 -12.99 -28.41
CA VAL A 139 15.75 -13.37 -29.29
C VAL A 139 16.25 -13.65 -30.70
N GLU A 140 17.05 -12.75 -31.28
CA GLU A 140 17.58 -12.91 -32.64
C GLU A 140 18.57 -14.09 -32.75
N ALA A 141 19.37 -14.33 -31.72
CA ALA A 141 20.23 -15.52 -31.66
C ALA A 141 19.39 -16.80 -31.60
N PHE A 142 18.34 -16.84 -30.77
CA PHE A 142 17.48 -18.02 -30.63
C PHE A 142 16.69 -18.34 -31.91
N LYS A 143 16.20 -17.32 -32.62
CA LYS A 143 15.49 -17.48 -33.91
C LYS A 143 16.30 -18.23 -34.97
N LYS A 144 17.63 -18.21 -34.88
CA LYS A 144 18.56 -18.90 -35.80
C LYS A 144 18.79 -20.38 -35.45
N THR A 145 18.28 -20.85 -34.31
CA THR A 145 18.44 -22.25 -33.88
C THR A 145 17.38 -23.15 -34.51
N GLU A 146 17.67 -24.44 -34.64
CA GLU A 146 16.66 -25.41 -35.10
C GLU A 146 15.48 -25.53 -34.13
N ALA A 147 15.73 -25.38 -32.83
CA ALA A 147 14.73 -25.49 -31.78
C ALA A 147 13.60 -24.47 -31.95
N TYR A 148 13.90 -23.26 -32.43
CA TYR A 148 12.91 -22.20 -32.66
C TYR A 148 11.74 -22.67 -33.53
N GLN A 149 12.04 -23.33 -34.65
CA GLN A 149 11.01 -23.85 -35.55
C GLN A 149 10.50 -25.23 -35.12
N LYS A 150 11.42 -26.16 -34.82
CA LYS A 150 11.05 -27.58 -34.58
C LYS A 150 10.36 -27.80 -33.24
N GLN A 151 10.85 -27.18 -32.17
CA GLN A 151 10.35 -27.40 -30.81
C GLN A 151 9.35 -26.32 -30.40
N PHE A 152 9.68 -25.05 -30.61
CA PHE A 152 8.91 -23.91 -30.09
C PHE A 152 7.95 -23.28 -31.11
N LYS A 153 7.86 -23.84 -32.32
CA LYS A 153 6.87 -23.48 -33.36
C LYS A 153 6.81 -21.97 -33.64
N GLY A 154 7.96 -21.33 -33.72
CA GLY A 154 8.08 -19.90 -34.00
C GLY A 154 7.88 -18.96 -32.80
N LYS A 155 7.74 -19.49 -31.58
CA LYS A 155 7.64 -18.71 -30.34
C LYS A 155 8.96 -18.67 -29.57
N ILE A 156 9.09 -17.70 -28.68
CA ILE A 156 10.28 -17.49 -27.85
C ILE A 156 10.02 -17.98 -26.42
N PRO A 157 10.73 -19.01 -25.93
CA PRO A 157 10.62 -19.42 -24.53
C PRO A 157 11.30 -18.39 -23.62
N LEU A 158 10.52 -17.87 -22.67
CA LEU A 158 10.99 -16.96 -21.62
C LEU A 158 10.89 -17.69 -20.29
N SER A 159 11.98 -17.71 -19.52
CA SER A 159 12.01 -18.22 -18.15
C SER A 159 12.55 -17.16 -17.20
N ILE A 160 11.94 -17.04 -16.02
CA ILE A 160 12.34 -16.04 -15.01
C ILE A 160 12.43 -16.74 -13.66
N ARG A 161 13.58 -16.62 -12.99
CA ARG A 161 13.77 -17.06 -11.61
C ARG A 161 13.61 -15.86 -10.70
N CYS A 162 12.74 -15.93 -9.71
CA CYS A 162 12.65 -14.96 -8.62
C CYS A 162 13.02 -15.64 -7.30
N ASP A 163 13.68 -14.94 -6.40
CA ASP A 163 14.18 -15.52 -5.15
C ASP A 163 14.12 -14.50 -4.01
N ASN A 164 13.37 -14.85 -2.96
CA ASN A 164 13.23 -14.06 -1.73
C ASN A 164 13.85 -14.76 -0.51
N SER A 165 14.83 -15.64 -0.74
CA SER A 165 15.63 -16.25 0.33
C SER A 165 16.15 -15.17 1.28
N ARG A 166 16.12 -15.47 2.58
CA ARG A 166 16.69 -14.62 3.63
C ARG A 166 18.16 -14.33 3.33
N ASP A 167 18.54 -13.06 3.38
CA ASP A 167 19.91 -12.63 3.11
C ASP A 167 20.19 -11.35 3.90
N LEU A 168 21.10 -11.45 4.87
CA LEU A 168 21.46 -10.35 5.77
C LEU A 168 22.22 -9.23 5.04
N GLU A 169 22.87 -9.54 3.91
CA GLU A 169 23.60 -8.56 3.09
C GLU A 169 22.70 -7.89 2.04
N THR A 170 21.38 -7.95 2.24
CA THR A 170 20.39 -7.26 1.39
C THR A 170 19.38 -6.49 2.22
N ILE A 171 18.86 -5.40 1.65
CA ILE A 171 17.72 -4.66 2.21
C ILE A 171 16.40 -5.14 1.60
N PRO A 172 15.29 -5.19 2.36
CA PRO A 172 15.15 -4.87 3.80
C PRO A 172 15.57 -6.03 4.73
N SER A 173 15.80 -5.67 6.00
CA SER A 173 16.03 -6.65 7.09
C SER A 173 14.83 -7.57 7.28
N GLN A 174 15.12 -8.82 7.65
CA GLN A 174 14.11 -9.80 8.05
C GLN A 174 13.51 -9.54 9.44
N LEU A 175 14.07 -8.57 10.18
CA LEU A 175 13.50 -8.07 11.44
C LEU A 175 12.35 -7.10 11.20
N SER A 176 12.13 -6.66 9.96
CA SER A 176 11.06 -5.73 9.60
C SER A 176 9.67 -6.30 9.90
N ASP A 177 8.73 -5.44 10.28
CA ASP A 177 7.34 -5.83 10.59
C ASP A 177 6.48 -5.99 9.33
N PHE A 178 7.04 -6.56 8.25
CA PHE A 178 6.35 -6.88 7.00
C PHE A 178 7.04 -8.04 6.27
N ASN A 179 6.32 -8.75 5.39
CA ASN A 179 6.88 -9.86 4.62
C ASN A 179 7.82 -9.37 3.49
N VAL A 180 8.98 -10.01 3.35
CA VAL A 180 9.85 -9.82 2.19
C VAL A 180 9.40 -10.75 1.06
N TYR A 181 8.41 -10.29 0.31
CA TYR A 181 7.69 -11.10 -0.68
C TYR A 181 8.55 -11.52 -1.88
N GLY A 182 8.22 -12.68 -2.46
CA GLY A 182 8.83 -13.21 -3.68
C GLY A 182 7.88 -13.28 -4.87
N GLY A 183 8.45 -13.17 -6.08
CA GLY A 183 7.73 -13.38 -7.34
C GLY A 183 7.55 -12.14 -8.22
N LEU A 184 6.84 -12.33 -9.33
CA LEU A 184 6.48 -11.29 -10.30
C LEU A 184 5.20 -10.57 -9.84
N TYR A 185 5.28 -9.89 -8.69
CA TYR A 185 4.11 -9.33 -8.00
C TYR A 185 3.70 -7.93 -8.48
N ARG A 186 4.49 -7.26 -9.32
CA ARG A 186 4.01 -6.13 -10.13
C ARG A 186 4.00 -6.53 -11.61
N TYR A 187 3.42 -5.67 -12.44
CA TYR A 187 3.28 -5.99 -13.86
C TYR A 187 4.64 -6.14 -14.56
N LEU A 188 4.70 -7.12 -15.46
CA LEU A 188 5.77 -7.32 -16.42
C LEU A 188 5.26 -6.91 -17.81
N ASN A 189 5.97 -5.99 -18.45
CA ASN A 189 5.60 -5.39 -19.72
C ASN A 189 6.56 -5.82 -20.84
N LEU A 190 6.04 -6.32 -21.95
CA LEU A 190 6.77 -6.44 -23.21
C LEU A 190 6.73 -5.11 -23.94
N VAL A 191 7.90 -4.54 -24.21
CA VAL A 191 8.04 -3.21 -24.78
C VAL A 191 8.82 -3.28 -26.09
N TYR A 192 8.25 -2.72 -27.16
CA TYR A 192 8.96 -2.44 -28.40
C TYR A 192 9.26 -0.96 -28.50
N GLN A 193 10.49 -0.64 -28.88
CA GLN A 193 10.90 0.73 -29.16
C GLN A 193 11.87 0.79 -30.36
N PRO A 194 12.01 1.95 -31.01
CA PRO A 194 13.05 2.20 -32.01
C PRO A 194 14.47 1.98 -31.47
N ALA A 195 15.46 1.98 -32.37
CA ALA A 195 16.88 1.85 -32.00
C ALA A 195 17.37 2.98 -31.07
N VAL A 196 16.77 4.18 -31.19
CA VAL A 196 16.95 5.31 -30.28
C VAL A 196 15.63 5.61 -29.60
N ALA A 197 15.62 5.59 -28.28
CA ALA A 197 14.45 5.94 -27.47
C ALA A 197 14.83 6.87 -26.32
N ILE A 198 13.82 7.53 -25.75
CA ILE A 198 13.98 8.31 -24.52
C ILE A 198 13.79 7.36 -23.35
N ASP A 199 14.85 7.15 -22.57
CA ASP A 199 14.85 6.30 -21.39
C ASP A 199 14.17 7.02 -20.22
N LYS A 200 14.65 8.21 -19.85
CA LYS A 200 14.11 8.99 -18.73
C LYS A 200 13.92 10.45 -19.14
N ILE A 201 12.88 11.08 -18.61
CA ILE A 201 12.66 12.53 -18.69
C ILE A 201 12.74 13.07 -17.28
N PHE A 202 13.53 14.10 -17.07
CA PHE A 202 13.60 14.87 -15.83
C PHE A 202 13.02 16.25 -16.09
N ALA A 203 11.81 16.47 -15.63
CA ALA A 203 11.13 17.75 -15.73
C ALA A 203 11.15 18.44 -14.37
N THR A 204 11.76 19.62 -14.29
CA THR A 204 11.87 20.40 -13.05
C THR A 204 10.99 21.66 -13.13
N PRO A 205 9.72 21.60 -12.68
CA PRO A 205 8.89 22.79 -12.52
C PRO A 205 9.43 23.71 -11.43
N THR A 206 9.52 25.00 -11.72
CA THR A 206 9.88 26.05 -10.75
C THR A 206 8.91 27.21 -10.87
N LEU A 207 8.74 27.97 -9.79
CA LEU A 207 7.80 29.09 -9.70
C LEU A 207 8.50 30.36 -9.23
N ALA A 208 8.10 31.50 -9.78
CA ALA A 208 8.39 32.79 -9.18
C ALA A 208 7.66 32.92 -7.84
N SER A 209 8.17 33.73 -6.91
CA SER A 209 7.58 33.97 -5.58
C SER A 209 6.12 34.45 -5.61
N THR A 210 5.70 35.10 -6.69
CA THR A 210 4.31 35.56 -6.89
C THR A 210 3.38 34.48 -7.44
N PHE A 211 3.90 33.31 -7.81
CA PHE A 211 3.23 32.22 -8.53
C PHE A 211 2.61 32.60 -9.88
N LYS A 212 2.89 33.81 -10.40
CA LYS A 212 2.38 34.30 -11.69
C LYS A 212 3.20 33.87 -12.91
N THR A 213 4.37 33.28 -12.68
CA THR A 213 5.28 32.78 -13.73
C THR A 213 5.91 31.49 -13.25
N GLY A 214 5.97 30.48 -14.12
CA GLY A 214 6.69 29.24 -13.88
C GLY A 214 7.61 28.88 -15.04
N TRP A 215 8.57 28.00 -14.77
CA TRP A 215 9.44 27.41 -15.78
C TRP A 215 9.50 25.90 -15.62
N ILE A 216 9.72 25.17 -16.71
CA ILE A 216 10.06 23.76 -16.68
C ILE A 216 11.41 23.60 -17.35
N ASN A 217 12.40 23.17 -16.59
CA ASN A 217 13.67 22.71 -17.15
C ASN A 217 13.51 21.23 -17.53
N VAL A 218 13.74 20.88 -18.79
CA VAL A 218 13.57 19.51 -19.29
C VAL A 218 14.93 18.95 -19.67
N LYS A 219 15.30 17.86 -19.03
CA LYS A 219 16.45 17.03 -19.38
C LYS A 219 15.99 15.62 -19.75
N GLY A 220 16.78 14.89 -20.53
CA GLY A 220 16.48 13.51 -20.88
C GLY A 220 17.70 12.61 -20.95
N ASN A 221 17.50 11.34 -20.59
CA ASN A 221 18.41 10.24 -20.90
C ASN A 221 17.86 9.48 -22.10
N PHE A 222 18.75 9.03 -22.97
CA PHE A 222 18.38 8.28 -24.17
C PHE A 222 18.96 6.86 -24.10
N TYR A 223 18.18 5.91 -24.58
CA TYR A 223 18.62 4.53 -24.79
C TYR A 223 19.03 4.34 -26.24
N SER A 224 20.31 4.01 -26.46
CA SER A 224 20.89 3.83 -27.79
C SER A 224 22.07 2.84 -27.73
N PRO A 225 21.83 1.51 -27.68
CA PRO A 225 22.88 0.51 -27.47
C PRO A 225 23.88 0.41 -28.63
N LYS A 226 23.51 0.90 -29.81
CA LYS A 226 24.44 1.16 -30.92
C LYS A 226 24.65 2.67 -31.02
N GLN A 227 25.88 3.14 -31.28
CA GLN A 227 26.10 4.56 -31.53
C GLN A 227 25.23 5.00 -32.71
N ASN A 228 24.51 6.10 -32.50
CA ASN A 228 23.62 6.68 -33.50
C ASN A 228 24.03 8.13 -33.76
N GLY A 229 23.67 8.62 -34.95
CA GLY A 229 23.92 10.00 -35.36
C GLY A 229 23.05 11.02 -34.62
N ASN A 230 22.90 12.19 -35.23
CA ASN A 230 22.14 13.32 -34.65
C ASN A 230 20.70 12.92 -34.29
N VAL A 231 20.26 13.23 -33.07
CA VAL A 231 18.88 13.05 -32.62
C VAL A 231 18.20 14.41 -32.57
N ASN A 232 17.12 14.55 -33.33
CA ASN A 232 16.29 15.76 -33.35
C ASN A 232 14.98 15.49 -32.65
N GLY A 233 14.43 16.47 -31.93
CA GLY A 233 13.20 16.27 -31.21
C GLY A 233 12.49 17.55 -30.83
N GLY A 234 11.31 17.38 -30.25
CA GLY A 234 10.47 18.44 -29.73
C GLY A 234 10.00 18.15 -28.33
N VAL A 235 9.93 19.18 -27.50
CA VAL A 235 9.31 19.20 -26.18
C VAL A 235 8.00 19.95 -26.30
N LYS A 236 6.89 19.36 -25.86
CA LYS A 236 5.55 19.95 -25.92
C LYS A 236 4.85 19.79 -24.58
N LEU A 237 4.40 20.90 -24.01
CA LEU A 237 3.56 20.92 -22.80
C LEU A 237 2.11 21.17 -23.19
N THR A 238 1.20 20.31 -22.74
CA THR A 238 -0.24 20.53 -22.87
C THR A 238 -0.92 20.65 -21.52
N ASP A 239 -2.03 21.38 -21.50
CA ASP A 239 -2.93 21.43 -20.36
C ASP A 239 -3.78 20.15 -20.23
N ALA A 240 -4.66 20.10 -19.22
CA ALA A 240 -5.52 18.95 -18.96
C ALA A 240 -6.54 18.67 -20.08
N ALA A 241 -6.88 19.69 -20.89
CA ALA A 241 -7.76 19.57 -22.05
C ALA A 241 -7.00 19.20 -23.35
N GLY A 242 -5.66 19.03 -23.28
CA GLY A 242 -4.81 18.70 -24.43
C GLY A 242 -4.38 19.90 -25.28
N LYS A 243 -4.68 21.14 -24.87
CA LYS A 243 -4.24 22.35 -25.57
C LYS A 243 -2.76 22.60 -25.28
N THR A 244 -1.98 22.85 -26.33
CA THR A 244 -0.57 23.22 -26.22
C THR A 244 -0.41 24.56 -25.49
N ILE A 245 0.39 24.56 -24.43
CA ILE A 245 0.71 25.74 -23.61
C ILE A 245 2.09 26.29 -23.95
N ALA A 246 3.06 25.40 -24.19
CA ALA A 246 4.40 25.75 -24.60
C ALA A 246 5.01 24.61 -25.40
N SER A 247 5.95 24.93 -26.30
CA SER A 247 6.71 23.93 -27.04
C SER A 247 8.07 24.50 -27.44
N ASP A 248 9.02 23.61 -27.68
CA ASP A 248 10.37 23.94 -28.12
C ASP A 248 10.97 22.75 -28.88
N ASN A 249 12.01 22.99 -29.66
CA ASN A 249 12.72 21.94 -30.40
C ASN A 249 14.18 21.85 -29.94
N TYR A 250 14.77 20.66 -30.06
CA TYR A 250 16.16 20.42 -29.72
C TYR A 250 16.84 19.53 -30.76
N SER A 251 18.17 19.60 -30.77
CA SER A 251 19.05 18.77 -31.59
C SER A 251 20.28 18.41 -30.76
N ILE A 252 20.61 17.12 -30.69
CA ILE A 252 21.79 16.63 -29.98
C ILE A 252 22.67 15.81 -30.93
N ASN A 253 23.95 16.18 -31.02
CA ASN A 253 24.88 15.60 -31.99
C ASN A 253 25.13 14.11 -31.78
N SER A 254 25.11 13.65 -30.53
CA SER A 254 25.23 12.24 -30.17
C SER A 254 24.53 11.94 -28.85
N VAL A 255 24.08 10.70 -28.69
CA VAL A 255 23.54 10.18 -27.43
C VAL A 255 24.70 9.78 -26.53
N GLY A 256 24.89 10.51 -25.42
CA GLY A 256 25.83 10.18 -24.35
C GLY A 256 25.14 9.57 -23.11
N SER A 257 25.93 9.20 -22.10
CA SER A 257 25.43 8.68 -20.82
C SER A 257 24.81 9.74 -19.89
N ASP A 258 25.04 11.03 -20.18
CA ASP A 258 24.65 12.13 -19.30
C ASP A 258 23.25 12.67 -19.61
N LYS A 259 22.60 13.25 -18.58
CA LYS A 259 21.31 13.96 -18.68
C LYS A 259 21.41 15.14 -19.65
N GLN A 260 20.95 14.95 -20.88
CA GLN A 260 21.02 15.96 -21.94
C GLN A 260 20.00 17.08 -21.69
N PRO A 261 20.39 18.36 -21.78
CA PRO A 261 19.45 19.48 -21.73
C PRO A 261 18.62 19.52 -23.02
N LEU A 262 17.30 19.46 -22.89
CA LEU A 262 16.39 19.43 -24.04
C LEU A 262 15.68 20.77 -24.26
N SER A 263 15.13 21.37 -23.20
CA SER A 263 14.43 22.65 -23.32
C SER A 263 14.23 23.33 -21.97
N LYS A 264 13.97 24.64 -21.98
CA LYS A 264 13.48 25.42 -20.85
C LYS A 264 12.21 26.17 -21.24
N LEU A 265 11.05 25.62 -20.86
CA LEU A 265 9.75 26.21 -21.16
C LEU A 265 9.39 27.28 -20.12
N LYS A 266 8.82 28.41 -20.55
CA LYS A 266 8.27 29.47 -19.68
C LYS A 266 6.74 29.47 -19.77
N ILE A 267 6.07 29.51 -18.62
CA ILE A 267 4.60 29.46 -18.50
C ILE A 267 4.12 30.68 -17.73
N SER A 268 3.17 31.41 -18.31
CA SER A 268 2.50 32.53 -17.63
C SER A 268 1.31 32.01 -16.85
N ARG A 269 1.22 32.38 -15.57
CA ARG A 269 0.15 32.02 -14.62
C ARG A 269 -0.15 30.50 -14.64
N PRO A 270 0.84 29.65 -14.30
CA PRO A 270 0.60 28.21 -14.27
C PRO A 270 -0.52 27.86 -13.28
N HIS A 271 -1.33 26.87 -13.64
CA HIS A 271 -2.31 26.28 -12.74
C HIS A 271 -1.55 25.43 -11.72
N LEU A 272 -1.72 25.76 -10.43
CA LEU A 272 -0.99 25.10 -9.37
C LEU A 272 -1.64 23.77 -8.98
N TRP A 273 -0.83 22.74 -8.82
CA TRP A 273 -1.24 21.48 -8.21
C TRP A 273 -1.43 21.68 -6.69
N THR A 274 -2.53 21.18 -6.16
CA THR A 274 -2.84 21.15 -4.71
C THR A 274 -3.55 19.84 -4.34
N THR A 275 -3.73 19.58 -3.05
CA THR A 275 -4.48 18.40 -2.57
C THR A 275 -6.00 18.49 -2.81
N ALA A 276 -6.54 19.68 -3.08
CA ALA A 276 -7.96 19.91 -3.39
C ALA A 276 -8.21 20.09 -4.89
N ASP A 277 -7.22 20.58 -5.63
CA ASP A 277 -7.22 20.80 -7.07
C ASP A 277 -5.91 20.21 -7.65
N PRO A 278 -5.87 18.89 -7.88
CA PRO A 278 -4.67 18.16 -8.30
C PRO A 278 -4.40 18.33 -9.81
N TYR A 279 -4.21 19.57 -10.25
CA TYR A 279 -4.05 19.87 -11.67
C TYR A 279 -2.73 19.36 -12.24
N LEU A 280 -2.80 18.60 -13.33
CA LEU A 280 -1.64 18.02 -14.02
C LEU A 280 -1.54 18.50 -15.46
N TYR A 281 -0.33 18.89 -15.85
CA TYR A 281 0.04 19.08 -17.25
C TYR A 281 0.58 17.78 -17.84
N THR A 282 0.63 17.72 -19.16
CA THR A 282 1.24 16.61 -19.90
C THR A 282 2.46 17.12 -20.65
N LEU A 283 3.64 16.60 -20.31
CA LEU A 283 4.89 16.89 -21.01
C LEU A 283 5.19 15.76 -21.99
N GLN A 284 5.20 16.06 -23.27
CA GLN A 284 5.56 15.15 -24.34
C GLN A 284 6.96 15.50 -24.85
N VAL A 285 7.85 14.51 -24.89
CA VAL A 285 9.18 14.63 -25.49
C VAL A 285 9.26 13.65 -26.64
N THR A 286 9.62 14.14 -27.81
CA THR A 286 9.81 13.36 -29.03
C THR A 286 11.28 13.27 -29.35
N ALA A 287 11.72 12.13 -29.90
CA ALA A 287 13.08 11.90 -30.36
C ALA A 287 13.01 11.22 -31.73
N THR A 288 13.68 11.80 -32.71
CA THR A 288 13.70 11.34 -34.10
C THR A 288 15.14 11.09 -34.51
N ALA A 289 15.42 9.84 -34.92
CA ALA A 289 16.72 9.39 -35.41
C ALA A 289 16.51 8.30 -36.47
N ASN A 290 17.36 8.26 -37.49
CA ASN A 290 17.32 7.25 -38.57
C ASN A 290 15.93 7.06 -39.22
N GLY A 291 15.16 8.15 -39.36
CA GLY A 291 13.80 8.12 -39.93
C GLY A 291 12.72 7.52 -39.02
N GLN A 292 13.05 7.15 -37.78
CA GLN A 292 12.11 6.67 -36.76
C GLN A 292 11.88 7.74 -35.69
N THR A 293 10.65 7.84 -35.19
CA THR A 293 10.28 8.76 -34.11
C THR A 293 9.76 7.99 -32.90
N TYR A 294 10.32 8.30 -31.74
CA TYR A 294 9.85 7.84 -30.44
C TYR A 294 9.24 9.01 -29.66
N THR A 295 8.19 8.75 -28.90
CA THR A 295 7.53 9.76 -28.06
C THR A 295 7.35 9.20 -26.66
N LYS A 296 7.86 9.91 -25.65
CA LYS A 296 7.62 9.62 -24.24
C LYS A 296 6.85 10.77 -23.60
N THR A 297 5.94 10.42 -22.69
CA THR A 297 5.04 11.37 -22.04
C THR A 297 5.14 11.23 -20.53
N GLU A 298 5.18 12.35 -19.83
CA GLU A 298 5.19 12.44 -18.37
C GLU A 298 4.09 13.40 -17.90
N LYS A 299 3.50 13.11 -16.74
CA LYS A 299 2.63 14.05 -16.03
C LYS A 299 3.48 14.88 -15.07
N ILE A 300 3.18 16.18 -14.99
CA ILE A 300 3.88 17.11 -14.10
C ILE A 300 2.88 18.11 -13.48
N GLY A 301 3.24 18.68 -12.34
CA GLY A 301 2.44 19.71 -11.67
C GLY A 301 3.32 20.87 -11.16
N PHE A 302 2.79 22.09 -11.20
CA PHE A 302 3.45 23.23 -10.57
C PHE A 302 3.00 23.35 -9.12
N ARG A 303 3.92 23.20 -8.18
CA ARG A 303 3.66 23.44 -6.76
C ARG A 303 4.92 23.96 -6.06
N ASN A 304 4.70 24.77 -5.04
CA ASN A 304 5.71 25.15 -4.06
C ASN A 304 5.30 24.58 -2.71
N PHE A 305 6.25 24.04 -1.94
CA PHE A 305 6.00 23.61 -0.58
C PHE A 305 7.14 24.04 0.35
N GLU A 306 6.86 24.10 1.64
CA GLU A 306 7.83 24.48 2.66
C GLU A 306 7.51 23.74 3.96
N PHE A 307 8.51 23.04 4.51
CA PHE A 307 8.53 22.67 5.93
C PHE A 307 9.24 23.81 6.66
N LYS A 308 8.45 24.61 7.38
CA LYS A 308 9.00 25.75 8.12
C LYS A 308 9.83 25.25 9.31
N GLU A 309 11.02 25.80 9.49
CA GLU A 309 11.82 25.49 10.68
C GLU A 309 11.05 25.90 11.93
N HIS A 310 11.00 25.00 12.91
CA HIS A 310 10.23 25.12 14.14
C HIS A 310 8.79 25.60 13.84
N GLY A 311 8.15 25.00 12.83
CA GLY A 311 6.81 25.38 12.42
C GLY A 311 6.10 24.36 11.52
N PRO A 312 4.94 24.75 10.96
CA PRO A 312 4.08 23.85 10.20
C PRO A 312 4.51 23.72 8.74
N PHE A 313 3.76 22.90 7.99
CA PHE A 313 3.92 22.73 6.55
C PHE A 313 3.05 23.72 5.77
N TYR A 314 3.59 24.23 4.66
CA TYR A 314 2.90 25.12 3.73
C TYR A 314 2.88 24.51 2.32
N LEU A 315 1.74 24.59 1.66
CA LEU A 315 1.56 24.28 0.24
C LEU A 315 1.07 25.53 -0.49
N ASN A 316 1.82 25.95 -1.51
CA ASN A 316 1.56 27.16 -2.30
C ASN A 316 1.30 28.41 -1.43
N GLY A 317 2.11 28.57 -0.37
CA GLY A 317 2.06 29.71 0.56
C GLY A 317 0.96 29.65 1.62
N LYS A 318 0.17 28.56 1.68
CA LYS A 318 -0.89 28.38 2.69
C LYS A 318 -0.53 27.22 3.61
N ARG A 319 -0.71 27.40 4.92
CA ARG A 319 -0.55 26.32 5.90
C ARG A 319 -1.49 25.17 5.53
N LEU A 320 -0.95 23.96 5.45
CA LEU A 320 -1.73 22.74 5.27
C LEU A 320 -1.30 21.74 6.33
N LEU A 321 -2.23 21.31 7.18
CA LEU A 321 -1.99 20.18 8.06
C LEU A 321 -1.94 18.90 7.21
N LEU A 322 -0.82 18.18 7.25
CA LEU A 322 -0.69 16.88 6.60
C LEU A 322 -1.52 15.83 7.37
N ARG A 323 -2.58 15.36 6.73
CA ARG A 323 -3.54 14.36 7.21
C ARG A 323 -3.18 13.03 6.57
N GLY A 324 -2.23 12.37 7.22
CA GLY A 324 -1.46 11.28 6.65
C GLY A 324 -1.96 9.89 6.98
N THR A 325 -1.64 8.93 6.11
CA THR A 325 -1.71 7.50 6.41
C THR A 325 -0.48 6.79 5.83
N HIS A 326 -0.44 5.46 5.96
CA HIS A 326 0.54 4.60 5.30
C HIS A 326 -0.16 3.50 4.50
N ARG A 327 0.59 2.81 3.64
CA ARG A 327 0.17 1.55 3.03
C ARG A 327 1.34 0.61 2.80
N HIS A 328 1.06 -0.69 2.83
CA HIS A 328 1.92 -1.72 2.24
C HIS A 328 1.33 -2.23 0.93
N GLU A 329 2.17 -2.73 0.03
CA GLU A 329 1.73 -3.53 -1.11
C GLU A 329 1.37 -4.94 -0.63
N ASP A 330 0.18 -5.03 -0.04
CA ASP A 330 -0.36 -6.26 0.53
C ASP A 330 -1.89 -6.24 0.46
N HIS A 331 -2.51 -7.34 0.03
CA HIS A 331 -3.96 -7.48 0.00
C HIS A 331 -4.40 -8.93 0.14
N ALA A 332 -5.62 -9.10 0.66
CA ALA A 332 -6.20 -10.42 0.92
C ALA A 332 -6.20 -11.31 -0.33
N GLY A 333 -5.72 -12.55 -0.18
CA GLY A 333 -5.66 -13.56 -1.24
C GLY A 333 -4.60 -13.36 -2.32
N VAL A 334 -3.86 -12.23 -2.34
CA VAL A 334 -2.87 -11.94 -3.39
C VAL A 334 -1.50 -11.49 -2.85
N ALA A 335 -1.38 -11.20 -1.55
CA ALA A 335 -0.17 -10.62 -0.98
C ALA A 335 0.24 -9.35 -1.77
N ALA A 336 1.49 -9.25 -2.25
CA ALA A 336 1.95 -8.12 -3.05
C ALA A 336 1.39 -8.06 -4.48
N ALA A 337 0.75 -9.12 -4.98
CA ALA A 337 0.26 -9.21 -6.36
C ALA A 337 -1.05 -8.42 -6.60
N MET A 338 -1.10 -7.18 -6.11
CA MET A 338 -2.25 -6.30 -6.27
C MET A 338 -2.42 -5.91 -7.74
N THR A 339 -3.67 -5.87 -8.19
CA THR A 339 -4.02 -5.35 -9.50
C THR A 339 -4.18 -3.83 -9.47
N GLU A 340 -4.09 -3.18 -10.63
CA GLU A 340 -4.37 -1.75 -10.78
C GLU A 340 -5.76 -1.36 -10.24
N ASP A 341 -6.76 -2.21 -10.40
CA ASP A 341 -8.12 -1.95 -9.89
C ASP A 341 -8.18 -2.02 -8.37
N MET A 342 -7.45 -2.94 -7.74
CA MET A 342 -7.32 -3.00 -6.28
C MET A 342 -6.65 -1.72 -5.75
N MET A 343 -5.56 -1.29 -6.41
CA MET A 343 -4.85 -0.05 -6.07
C MET A 343 -5.76 1.18 -6.22
N LYS A 344 -6.51 1.29 -7.32
CA LYS A 344 -7.47 2.38 -7.55
C LYS A 344 -8.53 2.46 -6.45
N ARG A 345 -9.14 1.33 -6.08
CA ARG A 345 -10.17 1.28 -5.03
C ARG A 345 -9.59 1.70 -3.68
N GLU A 346 -8.43 1.17 -3.32
CA GLU A 346 -7.76 1.51 -2.06
C GLU A 346 -7.41 3.00 -1.97
N MET A 347 -6.78 3.56 -3.01
CA MET A 347 -6.39 4.98 -3.02
C MET A 347 -7.62 5.91 -3.06
N GLN A 348 -8.68 5.52 -3.75
CA GLN A 348 -9.94 6.26 -3.72
C GLN A 348 -10.57 6.22 -2.32
N GLN A 349 -10.56 5.06 -1.65
CA GLN A 349 -11.08 4.92 -0.29
C GLN A 349 -10.30 5.78 0.71
N MET A 350 -8.97 5.92 0.55
CA MET A 350 -8.16 6.88 1.31
C MET A 350 -8.60 8.32 1.04
N LYS A 351 -8.78 8.69 -0.23
CA LYS A 351 -9.22 10.05 -0.60
C LYS A 351 -10.61 10.37 -0.03
N ASP A 352 -11.54 9.43 -0.10
CA ASP A 352 -12.89 9.53 0.44
C ASP A 352 -12.91 9.61 1.98
N MET A 353 -11.84 9.19 2.65
CA MET A 353 -11.63 9.36 4.09
C MET A 353 -11.07 10.75 4.44
N GLY A 354 -10.62 11.53 3.45
CA GLY A 354 -10.04 12.85 3.62
C GLY A 354 -8.51 12.89 3.74
N VAL A 355 -7.83 11.79 3.37
CA VAL A 355 -6.37 11.72 3.30
C VAL A 355 -5.83 12.75 2.30
N ASN A 356 -4.78 13.47 2.70
CA ASN A 356 -4.06 14.40 1.83
C ASN A 356 -2.54 14.16 1.79
N PHE A 357 -2.05 13.19 2.57
CA PHE A 357 -0.65 12.79 2.65
C PHE A 357 -0.55 11.26 2.82
N ILE A 358 0.48 10.64 2.26
CA ILE A 358 0.78 9.23 2.48
C ILE A 358 2.28 9.01 2.57
N ARG A 359 2.70 8.17 3.53
CA ARG A 359 4.02 7.56 3.51
C ARG A 359 3.90 6.14 2.96
N LEU A 360 4.62 5.84 1.88
CA LEU A 360 4.45 4.61 1.10
C LEU A 360 5.16 3.40 1.72
N GLY A 361 4.84 3.10 2.98
CA GLY A 361 5.43 1.98 3.70
C GLY A 361 6.95 2.16 3.83
N HIS A 362 7.71 1.11 3.54
CA HIS A 362 9.16 1.04 3.73
C HIS A 362 9.91 0.70 2.44
N TYR A 363 9.41 1.18 1.30
CA TYR A 363 10.01 0.92 -0.01
C TYR A 363 9.34 1.78 -1.09
N GLN A 364 10.02 1.90 -2.23
CA GLN A 364 9.41 2.38 -3.47
C GLN A 364 8.16 1.56 -3.83
N GLN A 365 7.05 2.20 -4.17
CA GLN A 365 5.82 1.51 -4.57
C GLN A 365 5.58 1.56 -6.08
N SER A 366 4.59 0.81 -6.55
CA SER A 366 4.18 0.83 -7.95
C SER A 366 3.89 2.26 -8.40
N ARG A 367 4.41 2.64 -9.58
CA ARG A 367 4.11 3.92 -10.24
C ARG A 367 2.62 4.19 -10.41
N ILE A 368 1.79 3.15 -10.44
CA ILE A 368 0.33 3.28 -10.43
C ILE A 368 -0.14 4.04 -9.19
N ILE A 369 0.41 3.73 -8.01
CA ILE A 369 0.10 4.42 -6.75
C ILE A 369 0.49 5.89 -6.83
N LEU A 370 1.67 6.22 -7.37
CA LEU A 370 2.08 7.61 -7.52
C LEU A 370 1.25 8.40 -8.52
N ASN A 371 0.88 7.77 -9.65
CA ASN A 371 -0.07 8.36 -10.59
C ASN A 371 -1.42 8.65 -9.92
N LEU A 372 -1.87 7.77 -9.02
CA LEU A 372 -3.08 7.98 -8.23
C LEU A 372 -2.90 9.09 -7.20
N CYS A 373 -1.77 9.17 -6.50
CA CYS A 373 -1.47 10.27 -5.59
C CYS A 373 -1.47 11.63 -6.30
N ASP A 374 -0.84 11.70 -7.47
CA ASP A 374 -0.84 12.90 -8.30
C ASP A 374 -2.25 13.31 -8.73
N SER A 375 -3.09 12.34 -9.12
CA SER A 375 -4.44 12.59 -9.66
C SER A 375 -5.49 12.84 -8.57
N LEU A 376 -5.32 12.25 -7.39
CA LEU A 376 -6.22 12.39 -6.25
C LEU A 376 -5.82 13.54 -5.32
N GLY A 377 -4.64 14.14 -5.51
CA GLY A 377 -4.15 15.22 -4.66
C GLY A 377 -3.74 14.71 -3.28
N ILE A 378 -2.84 13.73 -3.25
CA ILE A 378 -2.25 13.17 -2.04
C ILE A 378 -0.74 13.39 -2.11
N LEU A 379 -0.19 14.12 -1.14
CA LEU A 379 1.26 14.34 -1.01
C LEU A 379 1.96 13.05 -0.56
N VAL A 380 3.24 12.87 -0.90
CA VAL A 380 3.95 11.60 -0.73
C VAL A 380 5.30 11.78 -0.01
N TRP A 381 5.53 10.90 0.96
CA TRP A 381 6.85 10.43 1.40
C TRP A 381 7.05 9.01 0.85
N GLU A 382 8.09 8.81 0.04
CA GLU A 382 8.54 7.48 -0.42
C GLU A 382 9.97 7.22 0.04
N GLU A 383 10.33 5.99 0.42
CA GLU A 383 11.62 5.68 1.07
C GLU A 383 12.32 4.44 0.54
N GLU A 384 13.64 4.38 0.72
CA GLU A 384 14.43 3.18 0.49
C GLU A 384 14.17 2.10 1.57
N PRO A 385 14.28 0.80 1.25
CA PRO A 385 14.02 -0.27 2.21
C PRO A 385 15.15 -0.51 3.22
N TRP A 386 15.96 0.49 3.55
CA TRP A 386 16.90 0.42 4.67
C TRP A 386 16.13 0.50 6.00
N CYS A 387 15.54 -0.62 6.38
CA CYS A 387 14.63 -0.76 7.51
C CYS A 387 15.18 -1.79 8.51
N ARG A 388 15.53 -1.34 9.72
CA ARG A 388 16.12 -2.14 10.83
C ARG A 388 17.46 -2.84 10.48
N GLY A 389 17.96 -3.67 11.40
CA GLY A 389 19.05 -4.63 11.21
C GLY A 389 20.45 -4.08 11.48
N GLY A 390 20.69 -2.80 11.20
CA GLY A 390 22.02 -2.17 11.26
C GLY A 390 22.53 -1.81 9.87
N LEU A 391 23.80 -2.08 9.59
CA LEU A 391 24.44 -1.74 8.31
C LEU A 391 25.35 -2.89 7.85
N GLY A 392 25.07 -3.44 6.66
CA GLY A 392 25.88 -4.49 6.05
C GLY A 392 27.14 -3.99 5.33
N GLY A 393 27.78 -4.91 4.61
CA GLY A 393 29.00 -4.66 3.86
C GLY A 393 28.79 -3.86 2.56
N THR A 394 29.79 -3.90 1.69
CA THR A 394 29.79 -3.11 0.44
C THR A 394 28.62 -3.47 -0.49
N ALA A 395 28.23 -4.74 -0.57
CA ALA A 395 27.11 -5.18 -1.42
C ALA A 395 25.77 -4.59 -0.94
N TYR A 396 25.49 -4.68 0.37
CA TYR A 396 24.34 -4.05 1.02
C TYR A 396 24.26 -2.54 0.74
N GLN A 397 25.38 -1.83 0.96
CA GLN A 397 25.43 -0.38 0.77
C GLN A 397 25.27 0.01 -0.70
N ASN A 398 25.82 -0.77 -1.63
CA ASN A 398 25.64 -0.55 -3.07
C ASN A 398 24.18 -0.79 -3.50
N GLN A 399 23.50 -1.78 -2.92
CA GLN A 399 22.06 -1.98 -3.15
C GLN A 399 21.28 -0.75 -2.69
N ALA A 400 21.51 -0.24 -1.47
CA ALA A 400 20.85 0.96 -0.96
C ALA A 400 21.08 2.19 -1.87
N ARG A 401 22.34 2.49 -2.24
CA ARG A 401 22.66 3.57 -3.20
C ARG A 401 21.92 3.41 -4.53
N GLN A 402 21.87 2.20 -5.06
CA GLN A 402 21.20 1.90 -6.33
C GLN A 402 19.70 2.10 -6.21
N MET A 403 19.06 1.60 -5.14
CA MET A 403 17.63 1.74 -4.92
C MET A 403 17.22 3.19 -4.65
N MET A 404 18.01 3.97 -3.89
CA MET A 404 17.81 5.41 -3.72
C MET A 404 17.88 6.13 -5.07
N THR A 405 18.90 5.83 -5.88
CA THR A 405 19.05 6.40 -7.22
C THR A 405 17.86 6.05 -8.11
N ASN A 406 17.45 4.78 -8.12
CA ASN A 406 16.35 4.30 -8.93
C ASN A 406 15.03 4.94 -8.52
N MET A 407 14.70 4.96 -7.23
CA MET A 407 13.49 5.60 -6.70
C MET A 407 13.40 7.06 -7.14
N ILE A 408 14.44 7.86 -6.87
CA ILE A 408 14.43 9.29 -7.22
C ILE A 408 14.31 9.48 -8.73
N GLU A 409 15.10 8.76 -9.53
CA GLU A 409 15.08 8.97 -10.98
C GLU A 409 13.80 8.48 -11.65
N GLN A 410 13.22 7.39 -11.16
CA GLN A 410 11.99 6.82 -11.69
C GLN A 410 10.80 7.68 -11.31
N HIS A 411 10.78 8.26 -10.12
CA HIS A 411 9.63 8.97 -9.58
C HIS A 411 9.80 10.50 -9.53
N TYR A 412 10.88 11.03 -10.11
CA TYR A 412 11.25 12.45 -10.13
C TYR A 412 10.11 13.41 -10.51
N ASN A 413 9.29 13.02 -11.49
CA ASN A 413 8.31 13.91 -12.11
C ASN A 413 6.99 14.04 -11.33
N HIS A 414 6.76 13.20 -10.31
CA HIS A 414 5.51 13.19 -9.56
C HIS A 414 5.38 14.43 -8.65
N PRO A 415 4.44 15.37 -8.92
CA PRO A 415 4.27 16.55 -8.07
C PRO A 415 3.86 16.22 -6.63
N SER A 416 3.24 15.05 -6.41
CA SER A 416 2.85 14.55 -5.08
C SER A 416 4.04 14.37 -4.14
N ILE A 417 5.21 13.96 -4.64
CA ILE A 417 6.36 13.66 -3.77
C ILE A 417 6.96 14.96 -3.24
N ILE A 418 7.13 14.98 -1.92
CA ILE A 418 7.78 16.06 -1.17
C ILE A 418 8.93 15.58 -0.28
N LEU A 419 8.98 14.28 0.03
CA LEU A 419 9.99 13.67 0.89
C LEU A 419 10.57 12.38 0.27
N TRP A 420 11.90 12.29 0.28
CA TRP A 420 12.66 11.07 0.00
C TRP A 420 13.21 10.48 1.32
N GLY A 421 12.66 9.35 1.74
CA GLY A 421 13.07 8.69 2.97
C GLY A 421 14.35 7.86 2.80
N LEU A 422 15.29 8.01 3.74
CA LEU A 422 16.59 7.32 3.73
C LEU A 422 16.60 6.05 4.60
N GLY A 423 15.51 5.77 5.32
CA GLY A 423 15.40 4.59 6.17
C GLY A 423 14.43 4.73 7.34
N ASN A 424 14.19 3.59 7.98
CA ASN A 424 13.28 3.43 9.10
C ASN A 424 13.89 2.58 10.19
N GLU A 425 13.86 3.07 11.43
CA GLU A 425 14.31 2.32 12.62
C GLU A 425 15.74 1.79 12.47
N ASN A 426 16.63 2.59 11.89
CA ASN A 426 18.04 2.24 11.71
C ASN A 426 18.80 2.14 13.04
N ASP A 427 18.15 2.51 14.15
CA ASP A 427 18.61 2.26 15.51
C ASP A 427 18.34 0.82 16.01
N TRP A 428 17.61 0.02 15.23
CA TRP A 428 17.28 -1.37 15.56
C TRP A 428 18.42 -2.31 15.17
N GLU A 429 19.11 -2.86 16.17
CA GLU A 429 20.20 -3.84 16.01
C GLU A 429 19.71 -5.29 15.79
N GLY A 430 20.56 -6.17 15.27
CA GLY A 430 20.35 -7.62 15.36
C GLY A 430 20.70 -8.46 14.13
N ASP A 431 20.89 -7.87 12.95
CA ASP A 431 21.28 -8.66 11.76
C ASP A 431 22.79 -8.95 11.70
N PHE A 432 23.61 -8.12 12.35
CA PHE A 432 25.07 -8.20 12.31
C PHE A 432 25.66 -8.29 13.72
N PRO A 433 26.84 -8.91 13.89
CA PRO A 433 27.52 -9.00 15.18
C PRO A 433 28.03 -7.64 15.70
N GLU A 434 28.20 -6.66 14.82
CA GLU A 434 28.59 -5.29 15.14
C GLU A 434 27.43 -4.32 14.86
N PHE A 435 27.20 -3.39 15.78
CA PHE A 435 26.29 -2.27 15.58
C PHE A 435 27.05 -0.95 15.82
N ASP A 436 27.54 -0.34 14.74
CA ASP A 436 28.35 0.87 14.78
C ASP A 436 27.55 2.10 14.35
N LYS A 437 27.19 2.92 15.35
CA LYS A 437 26.44 4.18 15.14
C LYS A 437 27.16 5.16 14.23
N GLN A 438 28.49 5.21 14.26
CA GLN A 438 29.25 6.15 13.43
C GLN A 438 29.30 5.71 11.97
N LYS A 439 29.42 4.41 11.70
CA LYS A 439 29.27 3.87 10.33
C LYS A 439 27.87 4.13 9.79
N ILE A 440 26.82 3.91 10.60
CA ILE A 440 25.44 4.22 10.22
C ILE A 440 25.27 5.72 9.92
N ARG A 441 25.75 6.62 10.78
CA ARG A 441 25.73 8.08 10.51
C ARG A 441 26.44 8.45 9.22
N THR A 442 27.62 7.87 8.99
CA THR A 442 28.43 8.15 7.79
C THR A 442 27.67 7.75 6.52
N PHE A 443 27.09 6.55 6.51
CA PHE A 443 26.31 6.08 5.37
C PHE A 443 24.98 6.83 5.20
N MET A 444 24.30 7.17 6.30
CA MET A 444 23.09 8.02 6.29
C MET A 444 23.37 9.39 5.67
N LYS A 445 24.51 10.01 6.02
CA LYS A 445 24.94 11.28 5.42
C LYS A 445 25.25 11.13 3.94
N GLU A 446 25.85 10.01 3.55
CA GLU A 446 26.10 9.70 2.14
C GLU A 446 24.81 9.58 1.32
N GLN A 447 23.79 8.88 1.85
CA GLN A 447 22.47 8.76 1.20
C GLN A 447 21.74 10.10 1.12
N ASN A 448 21.81 10.89 2.20
CA ASN A 448 21.29 12.26 2.19
C ASN A 448 21.92 13.11 1.08
N ASP A 449 23.25 13.08 0.97
CA ASP A 449 23.97 13.84 -0.06
C ASP A 449 23.70 13.31 -1.46
N LEU A 450 23.55 11.99 -1.62
CA LEU A 450 23.15 11.38 -2.89
C LEU A 450 21.76 11.86 -3.31
N SER A 451 20.79 11.85 -2.40
CA SER A 451 19.43 12.33 -2.66
C SER A 451 19.43 13.79 -3.12
N HIS A 452 20.10 14.68 -2.39
CA HIS A 452 20.20 16.11 -2.76
C HIS A 452 20.96 16.36 -4.07
N ARG A 453 21.95 15.52 -4.42
CA ARG A 453 22.62 15.60 -5.73
C ARG A 453 21.71 15.17 -6.87
N LEU A 454 20.86 14.17 -6.65
CA LEU A 454 19.93 13.65 -7.67
C LEU A 454 18.70 14.55 -7.84
N ASP A 455 18.18 15.08 -6.73
CA ASP A 455 17.01 15.93 -6.68
C ASP A 455 17.08 16.94 -5.51
N SER A 456 17.60 18.13 -5.79
CA SER A 456 17.64 19.23 -4.81
C SER A 456 16.30 19.96 -4.62
N THR A 457 15.22 19.51 -5.27
CA THR A 457 13.90 20.15 -5.17
C THR A 457 12.99 19.54 -4.11
N ARG A 458 13.46 18.47 -3.45
CA ARG A 458 12.75 17.74 -2.41
C ARG A 458 13.62 17.60 -1.17
N LEU A 459 12.97 17.31 -0.05
CA LEU A 459 13.62 17.16 1.24
C LEU A 459 13.84 15.68 1.55
N THR A 460 14.84 15.37 2.35
CA THR A 460 15.08 14.02 2.86
C THR A 460 14.39 13.81 4.21
N SER A 461 14.09 12.56 4.54
CA SER A 461 13.54 12.20 5.85
C SER A 461 14.03 10.85 6.35
N ILE A 462 13.97 10.64 7.67
CA ILE A 462 14.05 9.30 8.29
C ILE A 462 13.02 9.19 9.40
N ARG A 463 12.73 7.96 9.80
CA ARG A 463 11.95 7.69 11.01
C ARG A 463 12.77 6.89 12.02
N ARG A 464 12.74 7.35 13.29
CA ARG A 464 13.29 6.70 14.49
C ARG A 464 14.77 6.27 14.34
N CYS A 465 15.65 7.24 14.46
CA CYS A 465 17.08 7.02 14.60
C CYS A 465 17.68 8.27 15.26
N ASP A 466 17.54 8.36 16.59
CA ASP A 466 17.82 9.60 17.33
C ASP A 466 19.26 10.10 17.17
N PHE A 467 20.21 9.18 17.00
CA PHE A 467 21.62 9.52 16.77
C PHE A 467 21.91 9.95 15.33
N CYS A 468 20.92 9.97 14.42
CA CYS A 468 21.03 10.47 13.04
C CYS A 468 20.08 11.64 12.74
N LYS A 469 19.31 12.13 13.73
CA LYS A 469 18.24 13.12 13.51
C LYS A 469 18.70 14.50 13.01
N ASP A 470 19.99 14.79 13.10
CA ASP A 470 20.67 15.99 12.58
C ASP A 470 21.05 15.89 11.10
N ILE A 471 20.91 14.71 10.47
CA ILE A 471 21.32 14.45 9.09
C ILE A 471 20.22 14.78 8.06
N PRO A 472 18.98 14.25 8.18
CA PRO A 472 17.94 14.51 7.19
C PRO A 472 17.35 15.91 7.34
N ASP A 473 16.67 16.40 6.30
CA ASP A 473 15.99 17.69 6.36
C ASP A 473 14.78 17.68 7.30
N VAL A 474 14.03 16.58 7.33
CA VAL A 474 12.82 16.37 8.15
C VAL A 474 12.96 15.10 8.99
N TYR A 475 12.65 15.17 10.27
CA TYR A 475 12.77 14.03 11.18
C TYR A 475 11.43 13.61 11.77
N SER A 476 11.23 12.28 11.86
CA SER A 476 10.17 11.67 12.66
C SER A 476 10.74 10.83 13.80
N PRO A 477 10.42 11.12 15.07
CA PRO A 477 10.65 10.18 16.18
C PRO A 477 9.61 9.03 16.16
N SER A 478 9.68 8.16 17.17
CA SER A 478 8.63 7.18 17.50
C SER A 478 7.69 7.77 18.56
N ILE A 479 6.40 7.94 18.24
CA ILE A 479 5.36 8.40 19.18
C ILE A 479 4.11 7.55 18.99
N TRP A 480 3.86 6.64 19.92
CA TRP A 480 2.75 5.69 19.96
C TRP A 480 1.94 5.81 21.26
N ALA A 481 1.56 7.05 21.59
CA ALA A 481 0.85 7.39 22.82
C ALA A 481 -0.44 6.58 22.96
N GLY A 482 -0.53 5.77 24.00
CA GLY A 482 -1.69 4.89 24.23
C GLY A 482 -1.65 3.55 23.50
N TRP A 483 -0.52 3.15 22.91
CA TRP A 483 -0.38 1.82 22.33
C TRP A 483 0.84 1.07 22.86
N TYR A 484 2.03 1.42 22.37
CA TYR A 484 3.27 0.82 22.84
C TYR A 484 3.71 1.41 24.18
N ARG A 485 3.36 2.68 24.47
CA ARG A 485 3.74 3.33 25.72
C ARG A 485 2.81 4.50 26.07
N GLY A 486 2.69 4.78 27.36
CA GLY A 486 1.90 5.91 27.89
C GLY A 486 0.41 5.81 27.56
N LYS A 487 -0.32 6.90 27.80
CA LYS A 487 -1.74 7.05 27.43
C LYS A 487 -1.89 7.94 26.20
N TYR A 488 -2.93 7.72 25.39
CA TYR A 488 -3.19 8.56 24.22
C TYR A 488 -3.45 10.03 24.58
N ALA A 489 -3.90 10.29 25.82
CA ALA A 489 -4.09 11.63 26.36
C ALA A 489 -2.80 12.48 26.39
N GLU A 490 -1.62 11.84 26.34
CA GLU A 490 -0.31 12.49 26.40
C GLU A 490 0.21 12.90 25.01
N TYR A 491 -0.52 12.56 23.94
CA TYR A 491 -0.10 12.76 22.55
C TYR A 491 0.42 14.18 22.25
N LYS A 492 -0.33 15.21 22.63
CA LYS A 492 0.04 16.60 22.35
C LYS A 492 1.32 17.00 23.06
N GLN A 493 1.42 16.73 24.37
CA GLN A 493 2.61 17.08 25.14
C GLN A 493 3.86 16.39 24.59
N VAL A 494 3.80 15.08 24.32
CA VAL A 494 4.95 14.35 23.78
C VAL A 494 5.32 14.86 22.38
N SER A 495 4.32 15.20 21.56
CA SER A 495 4.58 15.79 20.24
C SER A 495 5.24 17.16 20.34
N GLU A 496 4.86 17.99 21.31
CA GLU A 496 5.52 19.29 21.58
C GLU A 496 6.97 19.10 22.04
N ASP A 497 7.22 18.14 22.94
CA ASP A 497 8.55 17.83 23.44
C ASP A 497 9.48 17.36 22.31
N GLU A 498 9.00 16.50 21.41
CA GLU A 498 9.76 16.02 20.26
C GLU A 498 9.95 17.08 19.18
N PHE A 499 8.92 17.89 18.91
CA PHE A 499 9.00 19.01 17.97
C PHE A 499 10.14 19.98 18.34
N ASN A 500 10.34 20.23 19.64
CA ASN A 500 11.39 21.12 20.13
C ASN A 500 12.82 20.56 19.98
N LYS A 501 12.99 19.28 19.61
CA LYS A 501 14.30 18.63 19.48
C LYS A 501 14.90 18.68 18.07
N VAL A 502 14.13 19.11 17.07
CA VAL A 502 14.52 19.10 15.66
C VAL A 502 14.07 20.35 14.91
N ASN A 503 14.74 20.67 13.80
CA ASN A 503 14.42 21.86 13.01
C ASN A 503 13.10 21.70 12.26
N ARG A 504 12.83 20.52 11.69
CA ARG A 504 11.60 20.22 10.96
C ARG A 504 11.05 18.89 11.43
N PHE A 505 9.95 18.95 12.17
CA PHE A 505 9.28 17.79 12.74
C PHE A 505 8.14 17.33 11.83
N PHE A 506 8.02 16.03 11.63
CA PHE A 506 6.82 15.38 11.12
C PHE A 506 6.59 14.10 11.92
N HIS A 507 5.34 13.77 12.26
CA HIS A 507 5.05 12.56 13.03
C HIS A 507 4.56 11.42 12.12
N ALA A 508 5.49 10.54 11.73
CA ALA A 508 5.18 9.29 11.04
C ALA A 508 4.99 8.14 12.03
N GLU A 509 3.84 7.47 11.90
CA GLU A 509 3.39 6.28 12.63
C GLU A 509 2.86 6.56 14.04
N TRP A 510 1.56 6.29 14.19
CA TRP A 510 0.80 6.26 15.43
C TRP A 510 -0.51 5.51 15.17
N GLY A 511 -1.19 5.09 16.23
CA GLY A 511 -2.38 4.25 16.14
C GLY A 511 -2.27 3.06 17.08
N GLY A 512 -2.87 1.93 16.71
CA GLY A 512 -2.93 0.74 17.54
C GLY A 512 -3.83 -0.32 16.90
N ASP A 513 -3.64 -1.58 17.29
CA ASP A 513 -4.33 -2.70 16.67
C ASP A 513 -5.79 -2.76 17.12
N SER A 514 -6.66 -3.15 16.19
CA SER A 514 -8.05 -3.50 16.49
C SER A 514 -8.45 -4.74 15.71
N HIS A 515 -8.94 -5.74 16.44
CA HIS A 515 -9.52 -6.91 15.83
C HIS A 515 -10.92 -6.56 15.33
N ALA A 516 -11.07 -6.48 14.00
CA ALA A 516 -12.34 -6.10 13.36
C ALA A 516 -13.51 -6.94 13.89
N GLY A 517 -14.61 -6.28 14.24
CA GLY A 517 -15.79 -6.90 14.85
C GLY A 517 -15.68 -7.14 16.36
N ARG A 518 -14.55 -6.84 17.01
CA ARG A 518 -14.40 -6.89 18.48
C ARG A 518 -14.72 -5.53 19.09
N HIS A 519 -15.66 -5.52 20.03
CA HIS A 519 -16.12 -4.32 20.72
C HIS A 519 -16.09 -4.52 22.24
N SER A 520 -16.21 -3.44 22.99
CA SER A 520 -16.11 -3.42 24.45
C SER A 520 -17.01 -2.33 25.02
N GLU A 521 -17.82 -2.67 26.01
CA GLU A 521 -18.58 -1.66 26.79
C GLU A 521 -17.66 -0.81 27.67
N ASN A 522 -16.46 -1.30 28.01
CA ASN A 522 -15.50 -0.60 28.87
C ASN A 522 -14.04 -0.89 28.44
N PRO A 523 -13.59 -0.35 27.29
CA PRO A 523 -12.28 -0.67 26.69
C PRO A 523 -11.06 -0.22 27.51
N GLU A 524 -11.27 0.59 28.56
CA GLU A 524 -10.18 1.19 29.34
C GLU A 524 -10.21 0.78 30.82
N GLY A 525 -11.34 0.31 31.34
CA GLY A 525 -11.55 0.15 32.78
C GLY A 525 -10.71 -0.94 33.45
N PHE A 526 -10.09 -1.82 32.69
CA PHE A 526 -9.19 -2.88 33.18
C PHE A 526 -7.69 -2.55 32.97
N LEU A 527 -7.38 -1.44 32.28
CA LEU A 527 -6.00 -1.08 31.93
C LEU A 527 -5.28 -0.39 33.10
N ASN A 528 -4.08 -0.88 33.43
CA ASN A 528 -3.20 -0.28 34.44
C ASN A 528 -1.96 0.37 33.81
N VAL A 529 -2.16 1.24 32.82
CA VAL A 529 -1.07 1.94 32.11
C VAL A 529 -0.72 3.24 32.83
N LYS A 530 0.57 3.44 33.10
CA LYS A 530 1.10 4.65 33.74
C LYS A 530 1.22 5.80 32.74
N SER A 531 1.02 7.03 33.22
CA SER A 531 1.35 8.26 32.50
C SER A 531 2.71 8.81 32.92
N GLY A 532 3.30 9.70 32.12
CA GLY A 532 4.59 10.34 32.36
C GLY A 532 5.79 9.43 32.06
N VAL A 533 5.60 8.32 31.34
CA VAL A 533 6.64 7.33 31.04
C VAL A 533 7.20 7.43 29.62
N GLY A 534 6.81 8.47 28.88
CA GLY A 534 7.06 8.64 27.44
C GLY A 534 5.98 7.97 26.57
N ALA A 535 6.15 8.04 25.26
CA ALA A 535 5.26 7.42 24.28
C ALA A 535 5.99 6.69 23.15
N ASP A 536 7.32 6.55 23.24
CA ASP A 536 8.14 5.89 22.24
C ASP A 536 8.06 4.37 22.31
N GLU A 537 8.10 3.71 21.15
CA GLU A 537 8.31 2.27 21.05
C GLU A 537 9.79 1.94 21.25
N ARG A 538 10.09 1.07 22.21
CA ARG A 538 11.43 0.56 22.49
C ARG A 538 11.53 -0.93 22.19
N LEU A 539 12.76 -1.45 22.18
CA LEU A 539 13.02 -2.88 22.02
C LEU A 539 12.17 -3.69 23.02
N GLY A 540 11.37 -4.62 22.50
CA GLY A 540 10.48 -5.49 23.28
C GLY A 540 9.04 -4.98 23.43
N ASP A 541 8.73 -3.69 23.19
CA ASP A 541 7.37 -3.17 23.36
C ASP A 541 6.38 -3.77 22.35
N ALA A 542 6.84 -4.08 21.13
CA ALA A 542 6.05 -4.75 20.10
C ALA A 542 5.72 -6.22 20.40
N SER A 543 6.42 -6.84 21.35
CA SER A 543 6.18 -8.23 21.78
C SER A 543 4.92 -8.31 22.65
N LEU A 544 4.19 -9.40 22.52
CA LEU A 544 3.06 -9.74 23.40
C LEU A 544 3.52 -10.25 24.78
N LYS A 545 4.83 -10.32 25.04
CA LYS A 545 5.41 -10.85 26.28
C LYS A 545 6.36 -9.85 26.92
N GLY A 546 6.39 -9.83 28.25
CA GLY A 546 7.31 -8.99 29.03
C GLY A 546 7.02 -7.48 28.92
N GLY A 547 7.95 -6.67 29.44
CA GLY A 547 7.88 -5.20 29.47
C GLY A 547 6.87 -4.64 30.50
N ASP A 548 6.77 -3.32 30.55
CA ASP A 548 5.83 -2.61 31.42
C ASP A 548 4.38 -2.72 30.91
N PRO A 549 3.36 -2.49 31.77
CA PRO A 549 1.98 -2.40 31.34
C PRO A 549 1.74 -1.39 30.23
N ARG A 550 1.11 -1.85 29.15
CA ARG A 550 0.87 -1.08 27.92
C ARG A 550 -0.30 -1.69 27.15
N VAL A 551 -1.01 -0.86 26.38
CA VAL A 551 -2.25 -1.31 25.72
C VAL A 551 -2.01 -2.34 24.62
N SER A 552 -0.89 -2.25 23.91
CA SER A 552 -0.49 -3.26 22.91
C SER A 552 -0.41 -4.68 23.48
N ARG A 553 -0.09 -4.84 24.77
CA ARG A 553 -0.03 -6.15 25.45
C ARG A 553 -1.28 -6.45 26.28
N ASP A 554 -1.76 -5.47 27.04
CA ASP A 554 -2.78 -5.67 28.08
C ASP A 554 -4.19 -5.25 27.63
N GLY A 555 -4.31 -4.55 26.50
CA GLY A 555 -5.58 -4.15 25.92
C GLY A 555 -6.36 -5.31 25.32
N ASP A 556 -7.67 -5.13 25.16
CA ASP A 556 -8.57 -6.13 24.56
C ASP A 556 -8.50 -6.15 23.02
N TRP A 557 -7.77 -5.20 22.42
CA TRP A 557 -7.68 -4.98 20.96
C TRP A 557 -9.06 -4.77 20.33
N SER A 558 -9.99 -4.18 21.09
CA SER A 558 -11.31 -3.80 20.59
C SER A 558 -11.23 -2.57 19.68
N GLU A 559 -12.14 -2.50 18.71
CA GLU A 559 -12.39 -1.28 17.97
C GLU A 559 -12.84 -0.14 18.90
N SER A 560 -13.44 -0.45 20.04
CA SER A 560 -13.90 0.54 21.02
C SER A 560 -12.74 1.38 21.58
N TYR A 561 -11.61 0.74 21.90
CA TYR A 561 -10.40 1.43 22.33
C TYR A 561 -9.82 2.30 21.22
N ILE A 562 -9.59 1.71 20.03
CA ILE A 562 -8.86 2.41 18.98
C ILE A 562 -9.64 3.60 18.43
N VAL A 563 -10.97 3.51 18.40
CA VAL A 563 -11.84 4.62 18.02
C VAL A 563 -11.68 5.80 18.98
N ASN A 564 -11.56 5.56 20.29
CA ASN A 564 -11.29 6.63 21.27
C ASN A 564 -9.89 7.23 21.08
N LEU A 565 -8.88 6.38 20.84
CA LEU A 565 -7.50 6.82 20.60
C LEU A 565 -7.44 7.72 19.36
N PHE A 566 -8.02 7.32 18.24
CA PHE A 566 -8.03 8.11 17.00
C PHE A 566 -8.79 9.42 17.16
N ASP A 567 -9.96 9.40 17.77
CA ASP A 567 -10.78 10.59 18.07
C ASP A 567 -10.00 11.62 18.91
N TRP A 568 -9.29 11.15 19.94
CA TRP A 568 -8.44 12.01 20.75
C TRP A 568 -7.31 12.67 19.95
N HIS A 569 -6.55 11.90 19.17
CA HIS A 569 -5.45 12.44 18.39
C HIS A 569 -5.94 13.47 17.37
N LEU A 570 -7.05 13.19 16.69
CA LEU A 570 -7.61 14.05 15.66
C LEU A 570 -8.08 15.40 16.23
N LYS A 571 -8.76 15.42 17.39
CA LYS A 571 -9.16 16.69 18.02
C LYS A 571 -7.97 17.46 18.58
N GLU A 572 -6.93 16.81 19.08
CA GLU A 572 -5.72 17.48 19.55
C GLU A 572 -4.99 18.20 18.41
N GLN A 573 -4.90 17.58 17.23
CA GLN A 573 -4.24 18.15 16.04
C GLN A 573 -4.88 19.47 15.58
N GLU A 574 -6.18 19.67 15.79
CA GLU A 574 -6.85 20.95 15.51
C GLU A 574 -6.27 22.12 16.36
N THR A 575 -5.69 21.81 17.52
CA THR A 575 -5.14 22.79 18.47
C THR A 575 -3.60 22.89 18.44
N MET A 576 -2.96 22.26 17.45
CA MET A 576 -1.51 22.25 17.26
C MET A 576 -1.15 23.06 16.00
N PRO A 577 -1.16 24.42 16.06
CA PRO A 577 -0.92 25.26 14.88
C PRO A 577 0.51 25.15 14.33
N TRP A 578 1.45 24.70 15.16
CA TRP A 578 2.86 24.46 14.84
C TRP A 578 3.10 23.12 14.13
N LEU A 579 2.15 22.18 14.20
CA LEU A 579 2.30 20.83 13.64
C LEU A 579 2.27 20.88 12.11
N SER A 580 3.29 20.28 11.48
CA SER A 580 3.35 20.02 10.04
C SER A 580 2.24 19.04 9.63
N GLY A 581 2.15 17.94 10.37
CA GLY A 581 1.07 16.97 10.34
C GLY A 581 1.56 15.63 10.89
N SER A 582 0.76 14.60 10.65
CA SER A 582 1.11 13.24 11.05
C SER A 582 0.58 12.22 10.05
N ALA A 583 1.12 11.01 10.09
CA ALA A 583 0.60 9.87 9.36
C ALA A 583 0.31 8.70 10.30
N PHE A 584 -0.95 8.30 10.41
CA PHE A 584 -1.30 7.12 11.21
C PHE A 584 -0.80 5.86 10.51
N TRP A 585 -0.38 4.87 11.29
CA TRP A 585 0.03 3.56 10.81
C TRP A 585 -1.05 2.57 11.19
N VAL A 586 -1.85 2.07 10.23
CA VAL A 586 -1.72 2.15 8.76
C VAL A 586 -3.12 2.19 8.15
N PHE A 587 -3.30 2.52 6.87
CA PHE A 587 -4.63 2.56 6.27
C PHE A 587 -5.36 1.21 6.34
N LYS A 588 -4.68 0.14 5.92
CA LYS A 588 -5.25 -1.19 5.75
C LYS A 588 -4.42 -2.22 6.51
N ASP A 589 -5.08 -3.16 7.15
CA ASP A 589 -4.41 -4.32 7.76
C ASP A 589 -3.52 -5.00 6.72
N PHE A 590 -2.36 -5.50 7.15
CA PHE A 590 -1.40 -6.15 6.27
C PHE A 590 -0.64 -7.26 6.99
N SER A 591 -0.15 -8.21 6.20
CA SER A 591 0.59 -9.38 6.71
C SER A 591 2.00 -9.02 7.19
N THR A 592 2.42 -9.68 8.27
CA THR A 592 3.76 -9.57 8.88
C THR A 592 4.21 -10.91 9.45
N PRO A 593 5.46 -11.34 9.19
CA PRO A 593 5.95 -12.64 9.65
C PRO A 593 6.27 -12.69 11.15
N VAL A 594 6.34 -11.54 11.83
CA VAL A 594 6.81 -11.46 13.24
C VAL A 594 5.67 -11.45 14.26
N ARG A 595 4.42 -11.64 13.84
CA ARG A 595 3.23 -11.61 14.72
C ARG A 595 2.35 -12.87 14.60
N PRO A 596 2.89 -14.09 14.77
CA PRO A 596 2.12 -15.33 14.65
C PRO A 596 0.94 -15.43 15.64
N ASP A 597 1.05 -14.76 16.79
CA ASP A 597 0.11 -14.87 17.91
C ASP A 597 -0.96 -13.75 17.94
N ASN A 598 -0.99 -12.85 16.94
CA ASN A 598 -1.99 -11.79 16.85
C ASN A 598 -3.41 -12.36 16.67
N PRO A 599 -4.50 -11.67 17.08
CA PRO A 599 -5.88 -12.16 17.00
C PRO A 599 -6.26 -12.74 15.63
N VAL A 600 -5.79 -12.13 14.55
CA VAL A 600 -5.60 -12.79 13.25
C VAL A 600 -4.10 -13.10 13.12
N PRO A 601 -3.69 -14.38 13.04
CA PRO A 601 -2.29 -14.76 12.94
C PRO A 601 -1.56 -14.07 11.79
N TYR A 602 -0.31 -13.67 12.04
CA TYR A 602 0.57 -13.02 11.08
C TYR A 602 0.03 -11.70 10.48
N MET A 603 -0.90 -11.03 11.15
CA MET A 603 -1.46 -9.76 10.69
C MET A 603 -1.09 -8.61 11.62
N ASN A 604 -0.62 -7.50 11.06
CA ASN A 604 -0.68 -6.20 11.73
C ASN A 604 -2.09 -5.65 11.54
N GLN A 605 -2.82 -5.47 12.64
CA GLN A 605 -4.26 -5.17 12.66
C GLN A 605 -4.55 -3.70 13.01
N LYS A 606 -3.57 -2.81 12.81
CA LYS A 606 -3.68 -1.37 13.04
C LYS A 606 -4.44 -0.62 11.94
N GLY A 607 -4.82 -1.33 10.87
CA GLY A 607 -5.62 -0.80 9.78
C GLY A 607 -6.94 -0.20 10.27
N VAL A 608 -7.36 0.89 9.65
CA VAL A 608 -8.75 1.37 9.72
C VAL A 608 -9.66 0.68 8.71
N VAL A 609 -9.07 -0.19 7.89
CA VAL A 609 -9.71 -1.05 6.91
C VAL A 609 -9.12 -2.46 7.08
N GLU A 610 -9.94 -3.51 7.01
CA GLU A 610 -9.45 -4.90 6.97
C GLU A 610 -8.63 -5.15 5.69
N ARG A 611 -7.85 -6.24 5.65
CA ARG A 611 -6.92 -6.55 4.56
C ARG A 611 -7.59 -6.64 3.18
N ASP A 612 -8.89 -6.95 3.13
CA ASP A 612 -9.72 -7.07 1.92
C ASP A 612 -10.40 -5.77 1.48
N GLY A 613 -10.23 -4.67 2.21
CA GLY A 613 -10.84 -3.38 1.89
C GLY A 613 -12.12 -3.04 2.68
N THR A 614 -12.59 -3.94 3.54
CA THR A 614 -13.76 -3.69 4.40
C THR A 614 -13.46 -2.59 5.43
N PRO A 615 -14.17 -1.45 5.45
CA PRO A 615 -13.92 -0.40 6.44
C PRO A 615 -14.23 -0.89 7.86
N LYS A 616 -13.32 -0.62 8.80
CA LYS A 616 -13.58 -0.75 10.24
C LYS A 616 -14.33 0.47 10.76
N GLU A 617 -14.82 0.43 11.99
CA GLU A 617 -15.49 1.57 12.64
C GLU A 617 -14.59 2.81 12.71
N SER A 618 -13.27 2.59 12.84
CA SER A 618 -12.26 3.64 12.88
C SER A 618 -12.10 4.42 11.58
N TYR A 619 -12.45 3.87 10.41
CA TYR A 619 -12.44 4.60 9.13
C TYR A 619 -13.33 5.85 9.21
N TYR A 620 -14.52 5.69 9.79
CA TYR A 620 -15.52 6.75 9.89
C TYR A 620 -15.14 7.83 10.92
N VAL A 621 -14.28 7.51 11.89
CA VAL A 621 -13.68 8.50 12.78
C VAL A 621 -12.87 9.49 11.96
N PHE A 622 -11.91 9.02 11.17
CA PHE A 622 -11.11 9.89 10.29
C PHE A 622 -11.98 10.65 9.29
N GLN A 623 -12.91 9.97 8.62
CA GLN A 623 -13.81 10.61 7.65
C GLN A 623 -14.62 11.77 8.27
N SER A 624 -15.08 11.62 9.52
CA SER A 624 -15.84 12.65 10.24
C SER A 624 -15.03 13.90 10.64
N TYR A 625 -13.71 13.80 10.69
CA TYR A 625 -12.80 14.92 10.98
C TYR A 625 -12.21 15.54 9.71
N TRP A 626 -11.99 14.74 8.66
CA TRP A 626 -11.15 15.16 7.53
C TRP A 626 -11.91 15.51 6.25
N THR A 627 -13.21 15.24 6.17
CA THR A 627 -14.00 15.47 4.96
C THR A 627 -15.05 16.56 5.11
N GLU A 628 -15.42 17.17 3.97
CA GLU A 628 -16.49 18.16 3.91
C GLU A 628 -17.84 17.59 3.43
N LYS A 629 -17.82 16.49 2.66
CA LYS A 629 -19.03 15.82 2.16
C LYS A 629 -19.84 15.32 3.37
N PRO A 630 -21.11 15.76 3.56
CA PRO A 630 -21.91 15.36 4.70
C PRO A 630 -21.97 13.83 4.87
N MET A 631 -21.60 13.34 6.05
CA MET A 631 -21.67 11.94 6.43
C MET A 631 -22.09 11.79 7.89
N VAL A 632 -22.65 10.63 8.24
CA VAL A 632 -22.99 10.25 9.61
C VAL A 632 -22.84 8.75 9.76
N HIS A 633 -22.25 8.32 10.87
CA HIS A 633 -22.00 6.92 11.18
C HIS A 633 -22.18 6.66 12.67
N ILE A 634 -23.10 5.77 13.03
CA ILE A 634 -23.29 5.28 14.40
C ILE A 634 -22.21 4.25 14.67
N TYR A 635 -21.41 4.42 15.73
CA TYR A 635 -20.46 3.39 16.15
C TYR A 635 -21.21 2.10 16.54
N GLY A 636 -20.87 0.97 15.91
CA GLY A 636 -21.42 -0.35 16.25
C GLY A 636 -22.19 -1.05 15.13
N HIS A 637 -21.91 -0.74 13.86
CA HIS A 637 -22.41 -1.53 12.71
C HIS A 637 -21.95 -2.99 12.78
N SER A 638 -20.71 -3.23 13.21
CA SER A 638 -20.18 -4.59 13.42
C SER A 638 -20.38 -5.11 14.84
N TRP A 639 -21.15 -4.40 15.69
CA TRP A 639 -21.39 -4.77 17.10
C TRP A 639 -22.82 -5.32 17.31
N PRO A 640 -23.06 -6.61 17.02
CA PRO A 640 -24.42 -7.16 16.99
C PRO A 640 -25.06 -7.30 18.38
N VAL A 641 -24.27 -7.46 19.43
CA VAL A 641 -24.77 -7.69 20.80
C VAL A 641 -24.05 -6.80 21.80
N ARG A 642 -24.78 -5.82 22.35
CA ARG A 642 -24.38 -4.99 23.49
C ARG A 642 -24.82 -5.64 24.80
N TRP A 643 -24.26 -5.22 25.92
CA TRP A 643 -24.57 -5.84 27.21
C TRP A 643 -24.50 -4.87 28.38
N GLY A 644 -25.14 -5.25 29.49
CA GLY A 644 -25.15 -4.49 30.73
C GLY A 644 -26.37 -4.83 31.59
N THR A 645 -26.61 -4.04 32.63
CA THR A 645 -27.82 -4.24 33.46
C THR A 645 -29.04 -3.56 32.83
N THR A 646 -30.25 -3.89 33.31
CA THR A 646 -31.51 -3.29 32.82
C THR A 646 -31.67 -1.81 33.18
N THR A 647 -30.92 -1.33 34.18
CA THR A 647 -30.96 0.06 34.66
C THR A 647 -29.78 0.89 34.18
N GLU A 648 -28.79 0.27 33.56
CA GLU A 648 -27.59 0.93 33.10
C GLU A 648 -27.84 1.70 31.80
N GLN A 649 -27.47 2.98 31.79
CA GLN A 649 -27.43 3.75 30.57
C GLN A 649 -26.21 3.37 29.74
N LYS A 650 -26.41 3.17 28.44
CA LYS A 650 -25.36 2.83 27.50
C LYS A 650 -24.98 4.04 26.67
N THR A 651 -23.68 4.24 26.48
CA THR A 651 -23.19 5.29 25.59
C THR A 651 -23.37 4.87 24.14
N VAL A 652 -23.99 5.71 23.33
CA VAL A 652 -24.00 5.62 21.85
C VAL A 652 -23.19 6.78 21.30
N LYS A 653 -22.16 6.49 20.51
CA LYS A 653 -21.30 7.47 19.84
C LYS A 653 -21.70 7.57 18.37
N VAL A 654 -21.71 8.78 17.82
CA VAL A 654 -21.93 9.05 16.40
C VAL A 654 -20.75 9.85 15.86
N TYR A 655 -20.10 9.35 14.81
CA TYR A 655 -19.07 10.06 14.09
C TYR A 655 -19.68 10.72 12.86
N SER A 656 -19.63 12.05 12.81
CA SER A 656 -20.23 12.86 11.74
C SER A 656 -19.48 14.17 11.55
N ASN A 657 -19.47 14.69 10.33
CA ASN A 657 -19.00 16.05 10.01
C ASN A 657 -20.16 17.06 9.85
N CYS A 658 -21.38 16.67 10.24
CA CYS A 658 -22.55 17.54 10.27
C CYS A 658 -22.53 18.50 11.47
N ASP A 659 -23.26 19.61 11.36
CA ASP A 659 -23.30 20.67 12.37
C ASP A 659 -24.04 20.20 13.64
N GLU A 660 -25.08 19.40 13.46
CA GLU A 660 -25.89 18.80 14.52
C GLU A 660 -26.42 17.42 14.13
N ALA A 661 -26.73 16.61 15.14
CA ALA A 661 -27.35 15.31 14.97
C ALA A 661 -28.39 15.04 16.06
N GLU A 662 -29.47 14.34 15.71
CA GLU A 662 -30.50 13.87 16.63
C GLU A 662 -30.52 12.35 16.64
N LEU A 663 -30.42 11.76 17.82
CA LEU A 663 -30.45 10.32 18.02
C LEU A 663 -31.85 9.85 18.43
N PHE A 664 -32.30 8.75 17.84
CA PHE A 664 -33.55 8.07 18.16
C PHE A 664 -33.26 6.62 18.57
N VAL A 665 -33.83 6.18 19.68
CA VAL A 665 -33.79 4.76 20.09
C VAL A 665 -35.22 4.25 20.22
N ASN A 666 -35.56 3.21 19.47
CA ASN A 666 -36.90 2.63 19.39
C ASN A 666 -37.98 3.69 19.10
N GLY A 667 -37.68 4.63 18.19
CA GLY A 667 -38.57 5.72 17.80
C GLY A 667 -38.60 6.92 18.76
N LYS A 668 -38.01 6.83 19.95
CA LYS A 668 -37.93 7.93 20.92
C LYS A 668 -36.69 8.78 20.68
N SER A 669 -36.87 10.10 20.53
CA SER A 669 -35.75 11.05 20.46
C SER A 669 -35.01 11.14 21.80
N TYR A 670 -33.68 11.20 21.73
CA TYR A 670 -32.76 11.48 22.82
C TYR A 670 -32.16 12.89 22.71
N GLY A 671 -32.75 13.74 21.85
CA GLY A 671 -32.40 15.14 21.70
C GLY A 671 -31.29 15.40 20.68
N VAL A 672 -31.28 16.64 20.18
CA VAL A 672 -30.28 17.16 19.25
C VAL A 672 -28.99 17.50 20.02
N LYS A 673 -27.84 17.14 19.46
CA LYS A 673 -26.53 17.63 19.89
C LYS A 673 -25.81 18.31 18.75
N LYS A 674 -25.06 19.37 19.09
CA LYS A 674 -24.20 20.09 18.15
C LYS A 674 -22.81 19.50 18.15
N ARG A 675 -22.19 19.43 16.97
CA ARG A 675 -20.81 18.96 16.84
C ARG A 675 -19.84 19.99 17.38
N ASN A 676 -18.94 19.55 18.25
CA ASN A 676 -17.79 20.30 18.73
C ASN A 676 -16.62 19.33 18.89
N SER A 677 -15.62 19.39 18.01
CA SER A 677 -14.44 18.49 18.03
C SER A 677 -13.79 18.41 19.42
N GLN A 678 -13.80 19.49 20.19
CA GLN A 678 -13.13 19.56 21.49
C GLN A 678 -13.96 18.95 22.63
N ASP A 679 -15.26 18.68 22.42
CA ASP A 679 -16.11 17.95 23.37
C ASP A 679 -15.94 16.44 23.20
N PHE A 680 -14.78 15.91 23.58
CA PHE A 680 -14.46 14.49 23.49
C PHE A 680 -15.33 13.62 24.42
N PRO A 681 -15.73 12.39 24.01
CA PRO A 681 -15.55 11.79 22.68
C PRO A 681 -16.69 12.12 21.70
N ALA A 682 -16.48 11.69 20.45
CA ALA A 682 -17.37 11.80 19.30
C ALA A 682 -17.75 13.25 18.96
N ALA A 683 -16.84 14.20 19.19
CA ALA A 683 -17.08 15.62 18.97
C ALA A 683 -18.42 16.12 19.57
N GLY A 684 -18.77 15.67 20.78
CA GLY A 684 -20.03 16.00 21.47
C GLY A 684 -21.22 15.13 21.08
N LEU A 685 -21.17 14.42 19.95
CA LEU A 685 -22.24 13.59 19.39
C LEU A 685 -22.29 12.21 20.06
N ARG A 686 -22.54 12.21 21.37
CA ARG A 686 -22.72 11.01 22.20
C ARG A 686 -23.95 11.11 23.08
N TRP A 687 -24.68 10.02 23.28
CA TRP A 687 -25.87 9.98 24.12
C TRP A 687 -25.79 8.84 25.13
N GLN A 688 -26.32 9.08 26.33
CA GLN A 688 -26.60 8.02 27.30
C GLN A 688 -28.03 7.54 27.07
N VAL A 689 -28.18 6.27 26.68
CA VAL A 689 -29.47 5.71 26.26
C VAL A 689 -29.85 4.50 27.09
N ASN A 690 -31.15 4.30 27.31
CA ASN A 690 -31.67 3.06 27.88
C ASN A 690 -31.94 2.07 26.74
N LEU A 691 -31.31 0.90 26.79
CA LEU A 691 -31.59 -0.20 25.87
C LEU A 691 -32.50 -1.23 26.54
N VAL A 692 -33.46 -1.76 25.79
CA VAL A 692 -34.33 -2.85 26.27
C VAL A 692 -33.71 -4.20 25.91
N SER A 693 -33.91 -5.22 26.73
CA SER A 693 -33.44 -6.58 26.41
C SER A 693 -33.99 -7.03 25.04
N GLY A 694 -33.12 -7.61 24.20
CA GLY A 694 -33.45 -7.93 22.81
C GLY A 694 -33.08 -6.80 21.83
N ASN A 695 -33.78 -6.72 20.69
CA ASN A 695 -33.45 -5.80 19.60
C ASN A 695 -33.73 -4.33 19.96
N ASN A 696 -32.81 -3.43 19.60
CA ASN A 696 -32.96 -1.99 19.76
C ASN A 696 -32.68 -1.27 18.43
N ALA A 697 -33.68 -0.61 17.85
CA ALA A 697 -33.49 0.20 16.65
C ALA A 697 -32.88 1.57 17.03
N ILE A 698 -31.63 1.81 16.66
CA ILE A 698 -30.92 3.06 16.92
C ILE A 698 -30.75 3.77 15.58
N LYS A 699 -31.34 4.95 15.44
CA LYS A 699 -31.29 5.78 14.24
C LYS A 699 -30.73 7.15 14.57
N VAL A 700 -29.94 7.71 13.67
CA VAL A 700 -29.48 9.10 13.76
C VAL A 700 -29.89 9.87 12.51
N VAL A 701 -30.24 11.14 12.72
CA VAL A 701 -30.48 12.12 11.65
C VAL A 701 -29.53 13.28 11.87
N ALA A 702 -28.60 13.52 10.94
CA ALA A 702 -27.61 14.58 11.03
C ALA A 702 -27.76 15.60 9.90
N LYS A 703 -27.46 16.86 10.18
CA LYS A 703 -27.67 17.99 9.27
C LYS A 703 -26.41 18.83 9.10
N LYS A 704 -26.04 19.12 7.85
CA LYS A 704 -25.02 20.10 7.48
C LYS A 704 -25.64 21.11 6.53
N GLY A 705 -25.92 22.32 7.02
CA GLY A 705 -26.74 23.29 6.29
C GLY A 705 -28.10 22.71 5.87
N LYS A 706 -28.36 22.61 4.55
CA LYS A 706 -29.61 22.04 3.99
C LYS A 706 -29.56 20.52 3.76
N VAL A 707 -28.38 19.90 3.85
CA VAL A 707 -28.23 18.47 3.59
C VAL A 707 -28.54 17.70 4.86
N THR A 708 -29.41 16.69 4.75
CA THR A 708 -29.70 15.74 5.82
C THR A 708 -29.19 14.37 5.42
N VAL A 709 -28.46 13.72 6.33
CA VAL A 709 -27.99 12.35 6.19
C VAL A 709 -28.45 11.53 7.38
N THR A 710 -28.64 10.23 7.20
CA THR A 710 -29.17 9.34 8.24
C THR A 710 -28.39 8.04 8.27
N ASP A 711 -28.30 7.44 9.45
CA ASP A 711 -27.73 6.11 9.65
C ASP A 711 -28.54 5.34 10.70
N GLN A 712 -28.50 4.01 10.67
CA GLN A 712 -29.27 3.14 11.55
C GLN A 712 -28.60 1.78 11.78
N ILE A 713 -28.62 1.33 13.04
CA ILE A 713 -28.21 -0.02 13.46
C ILE A 713 -29.30 -0.67 14.33
N THR A 714 -29.27 -2.01 14.45
CA THR A 714 -30.22 -2.76 15.29
C THR A 714 -29.52 -3.80 16.19
N PRO A 715 -28.72 -3.37 17.19
CA PRO A 715 -28.07 -4.30 18.10
C PRO A 715 -29.06 -5.00 19.03
N ILE A 716 -28.71 -6.22 19.44
CA ILE A 716 -29.32 -6.93 20.56
C ILE A 716 -28.70 -6.41 21.86
N TYR A 717 -29.50 -6.24 22.92
CA TYR A 717 -29.00 -5.96 24.26
C TYR A 717 -29.19 -7.18 25.16
N GLN A 718 -28.08 -7.77 25.60
CA GLN A 718 -28.05 -8.92 26.51
C GLN A 718 -27.91 -8.44 27.96
N THR A 719 -28.92 -8.73 28.78
CA THR A 719 -28.89 -8.45 30.22
C THR A 719 -28.48 -9.65 31.07
N GLN A 720 -28.50 -10.84 30.48
CA GLN A 720 -28.04 -12.07 31.12
C GLN A 720 -26.52 -12.03 31.27
N GLN A 721 -26.05 -12.21 32.51
CA GLN A 721 -24.64 -12.39 32.81
C GLN A 721 -24.19 -13.77 32.32
N TRP A 722 -22.93 -13.90 31.94
CA TRP A 722 -22.35 -15.16 31.49
C TRP A 722 -21.29 -15.66 32.48
N GLY A 723 -21.18 -16.99 32.56
CA GLY A 723 -20.08 -17.67 33.22
C GLY A 723 -18.87 -17.84 32.30
N LYS A 724 -17.98 -18.78 32.67
CA LYS A 724 -16.85 -19.15 31.83
C LYS A 724 -17.32 -19.86 30.55
N PRO A 725 -16.60 -19.71 29.42
CA PRO A 725 -16.83 -20.51 28.22
C PRO A 725 -16.92 -22.00 28.54
N ALA A 726 -17.97 -22.67 28.05
CA ALA A 726 -18.24 -24.08 28.30
C ALA A 726 -18.66 -24.87 27.04
N LYS A 727 -19.17 -24.20 26.00
CA LYS A 727 -19.56 -24.86 24.75
C LYS A 727 -19.47 -23.92 23.54
N LEU A 728 -19.40 -24.53 22.37
CA LEU A 728 -19.52 -23.86 21.07
C LEU A 728 -20.90 -24.18 20.47
N VAL A 729 -21.39 -23.28 19.62
CA VAL A 729 -22.50 -23.54 18.69
C VAL A 729 -22.08 -23.02 17.33
N VAL A 730 -22.26 -23.82 16.28
CA VAL A 730 -21.98 -23.42 14.89
C VAL A 730 -23.28 -23.39 14.09
N GLU A 731 -23.49 -22.31 13.34
CA GLU A 731 -24.71 -22.10 12.55
C GLU A 731 -24.39 -21.44 11.20
N GLN A 732 -25.23 -21.71 10.20
CA GLN A 732 -25.23 -20.99 8.93
C GLN A 732 -26.02 -19.68 9.10
N ILE A 733 -25.40 -18.54 8.77
CA ILE A 733 -26.02 -17.21 8.91
C ILE A 733 -26.38 -16.55 7.58
N ALA A 734 -25.75 -16.96 6.48
CA ALA A 734 -26.09 -16.52 5.13
C ALA A 734 -25.63 -17.56 4.08
N ASP A 735 -26.21 -17.51 2.89
CA ASP A 735 -25.85 -18.31 1.73
C ASP A 735 -26.07 -17.46 0.48
N ASP A 736 -24.96 -17.11 -0.18
CA ASP A 736 -24.96 -16.39 -1.44
C ASP A 736 -24.51 -17.34 -2.55
N ASN A 737 -25.49 -17.95 -3.22
CA ASN A 737 -25.28 -18.84 -4.37
C ASN A 737 -24.22 -19.93 -4.13
N GLY A 738 -24.29 -20.59 -2.97
CA GLY A 738 -23.37 -21.68 -2.61
C GLY A 738 -22.13 -21.21 -1.84
N VAL A 739 -21.94 -19.90 -1.63
CA VAL A 739 -20.99 -19.37 -0.65
C VAL A 739 -21.71 -19.16 0.68
N VAL A 740 -21.53 -20.12 1.59
CA VAL A 740 -22.13 -20.10 2.92
C VAL A 740 -21.27 -19.28 3.87
N ASN A 741 -21.89 -18.38 4.63
CA ASN A 741 -21.26 -17.73 5.78
C ASN A 741 -21.67 -18.47 7.06
N ALA A 742 -20.69 -19.09 7.73
CA ALA A 742 -20.88 -19.82 8.97
C ALA A 742 -20.42 -18.98 10.17
N GLN A 743 -21.09 -19.14 11.30
CA GLN A 743 -20.81 -18.45 12.56
C GLN A 743 -20.64 -19.46 13.68
N VAL A 744 -19.63 -19.24 14.52
CA VAL A 744 -19.45 -19.92 15.81
C VAL A 744 -19.75 -18.94 16.93
N LYS A 745 -20.51 -19.37 17.94
CA LYS A 745 -20.73 -18.67 19.20
C LYS A 745 -20.09 -19.46 20.35
N VAL A 746 -19.47 -18.74 21.27
CA VAL A 746 -18.93 -19.24 22.54
C VAL A 746 -19.95 -18.96 23.63
N LEU A 747 -20.45 -20.03 24.25
CA LEU A 747 -21.48 -19.94 25.29
C LEU A 747 -20.97 -20.53 26.61
N ASP A 748 -21.57 -20.08 27.72
CA ASP A 748 -21.37 -20.66 29.03
C ASP A 748 -22.22 -21.95 29.25
N SER A 749 -22.15 -22.53 30.44
CA SER A 749 -22.93 -23.74 30.79
C SER A 749 -24.44 -23.51 30.69
N ASN A 750 -24.91 -22.28 30.87
CA ASN A 750 -26.32 -21.89 30.89
C ASN A 750 -26.86 -21.48 29.51
N ASN A 751 -26.05 -21.59 28.44
CA ASN A 751 -26.38 -21.14 27.06
C ASN A 751 -26.39 -19.61 26.90
N VAL A 752 -25.74 -18.86 27.78
CA VAL A 752 -25.56 -17.41 27.62
C VAL A 752 -24.27 -17.17 26.82
N GLN A 753 -24.31 -16.26 25.84
CA GLN A 753 -23.12 -15.91 25.06
C GLN A 753 -22.11 -15.19 25.95
N CYS A 754 -20.85 -15.64 25.91
CA CYS A 754 -19.73 -15.02 26.60
C CYS A 754 -19.22 -13.83 25.78
N LEU A 755 -19.79 -12.64 26.01
CA LEU A 755 -19.55 -11.47 25.15
C LEU A 755 -18.18 -10.80 25.32
N ASP A 756 -17.36 -11.27 26.26
CA ASP A 756 -15.95 -10.89 26.44
C ASP A 756 -14.97 -12.01 26.02
N ALA A 757 -15.48 -13.15 25.53
CA ALA A 757 -14.63 -14.28 25.18
C ALA A 757 -13.78 -13.98 23.93
N ALA A 758 -12.47 -14.22 24.07
CA ALA A 758 -11.45 -14.12 23.04
C ALA A 758 -10.80 -15.48 22.74
N ASN A 759 -11.51 -16.58 22.99
CA ASN A 759 -11.05 -17.95 22.71
C ASN A 759 -10.57 -18.09 21.25
N TRP A 760 -9.50 -18.85 21.04
CA TRP A 760 -9.11 -19.28 19.70
C TRP A 760 -10.14 -20.25 19.13
N ILE A 761 -10.67 -19.91 17.95
CA ILE A 761 -11.52 -20.78 17.14
C ILE A 761 -10.69 -21.25 15.95
N ASP A 762 -10.65 -22.56 15.75
CA ASP A 762 -9.97 -23.22 14.64
C ASP A 762 -10.99 -24.01 13.82
N PHE A 763 -11.17 -23.60 12.57
CA PHE A 763 -12.08 -24.16 11.59
C PHE A 763 -11.35 -25.21 10.74
N ALA A 764 -12.00 -26.35 10.53
CA ALA A 764 -11.55 -27.36 9.58
C ALA A 764 -12.74 -27.89 8.78
N MET A 765 -12.49 -28.42 7.59
CA MET A 765 -13.55 -28.90 6.70
C MET A 765 -13.18 -30.20 6.00
N ALA A 766 -14.18 -31.03 5.75
CA ALA A 766 -14.09 -32.21 4.88
C ALA A 766 -15.25 -32.23 3.88
N GLY A 767 -14.98 -32.62 2.63
CA GLY A 767 -15.97 -32.71 1.55
C GLY A 767 -15.57 -31.93 0.30
N ASP A 768 -16.56 -31.61 -0.53
CA ASP A 768 -16.36 -31.05 -1.87
C ASP A 768 -16.03 -29.54 -1.90
N GLY A 769 -16.36 -28.83 -0.81
CA GLY A 769 -16.25 -27.38 -0.72
C GLY A 769 -14.82 -26.89 -0.53
N VAL A 770 -14.67 -25.56 -0.57
CA VAL A 770 -13.42 -24.84 -0.29
C VAL A 770 -13.70 -23.77 0.77
N MET A 771 -12.93 -23.80 1.86
CA MET A 771 -12.96 -22.75 2.87
C MET A 771 -12.28 -21.51 2.30
N LEU A 772 -12.90 -20.34 2.46
CA LEU A 772 -12.29 -19.07 2.06
C LEU A 772 -11.44 -18.55 3.23
N ASP A 773 -10.40 -19.31 3.57
CA ASP A 773 -9.42 -19.00 4.60
C ASP A 773 -8.16 -18.35 4.01
N ASN A 774 -7.15 -18.11 4.87
CA ASN A 774 -5.88 -17.46 4.50
C ASN A 774 -6.07 -16.10 3.79
N MET A 775 -7.15 -15.40 4.11
CA MET A 775 -7.41 -14.04 3.62
C MET A 775 -6.76 -12.98 4.51
N GLY A 776 -6.40 -13.32 5.75
CA GLY A 776 -5.82 -12.37 6.71
C GLY A 776 -6.84 -11.35 7.22
N THR A 777 -8.11 -11.74 7.30
CA THR A 777 -9.24 -10.95 7.84
C THR A 777 -9.90 -11.69 9.01
N SER A 778 -10.70 -10.99 9.82
CA SER A 778 -11.38 -11.59 10.98
C SER A 778 -12.39 -12.69 10.60
N GLY A 779 -12.99 -12.58 9.40
CA GLY A 779 -13.94 -13.53 8.84
C GLY A 779 -13.39 -14.45 7.74
N GLY A 780 -12.09 -14.39 7.47
CA GLY A 780 -11.40 -15.12 6.39
C GLY A 780 -10.15 -15.85 6.89
N SER A 781 -10.16 -16.29 8.14
CA SER A 781 -9.05 -16.96 8.80
C SER A 781 -9.53 -18.26 9.44
N ARG A 782 -8.89 -19.38 9.09
CA ARG A 782 -9.24 -20.69 9.68
C ARG A 782 -8.93 -20.75 11.17
N LYS A 783 -7.90 -20.05 11.64
CA LYS A 783 -7.60 -19.89 13.07
C LYS A 783 -7.68 -18.41 13.43
N VAL A 784 -8.55 -18.07 14.35
CA VAL A 784 -8.84 -16.67 14.72
C VAL A 784 -9.30 -16.59 16.17
N GLN A 785 -8.95 -15.52 16.88
CA GLN A 785 -9.56 -15.27 18.18
C GLN A 785 -11.04 -14.89 18.00
N ALA A 786 -11.88 -15.29 18.95
CA ALA A 786 -13.24 -14.81 18.99
C ALA A 786 -13.28 -13.29 19.25
N TYR A 787 -14.32 -12.66 18.71
CA TYR A 787 -14.64 -11.25 18.92
C TYR A 787 -16.06 -11.17 19.48
N ASN A 788 -16.13 -10.81 20.76
CA ASN A 788 -17.35 -10.90 21.58
C ASN A 788 -17.97 -12.30 21.64
N GLY A 789 -17.13 -13.33 21.82
CA GLY A 789 -17.58 -14.72 21.86
C GLY A 789 -18.12 -15.24 20.54
N ARG A 790 -17.69 -14.65 19.41
CA ARG A 790 -18.11 -15.05 18.06
C ARG A 790 -16.92 -15.15 17.11
N ALA A 791 -17.00 -16.03 16.12
CA ALA A 791 -16.13 -16.05 14.95
C ALA A 791 -16.92 -16.42 13.70
N THR A 792 -16.44 -16.06 12.51
CA THR A 792 -17.07 -16.46 11.23
C THR A 792 -16.07 -16.93 10.21
N ILE A 793 -16.55 -17.73 9.26
CA ILE A 793 -15.80 -18.14 8.08
C ILE A 793 -16.74 -18.33 6.89
N LYS A 794 -16.28 -18.00 5.68
CA LYS A 794 -17.02 -18.30 4.45
C LYS A 794 -16.54 -19.62 3.84
N VAL A 795 -17.47 -20.37 3.26
CA VAL A 795 -17.22 -21.65 2.59
C VAL A 795 -17.93 -21.64 1.24
N ASP A 796 -17.17 -21.81 0.16
CA ASP A 796 -17.73 -22.11 -1.16
C ASP A 796 -18.02 -23.62 -1.23
N THR A 797 -19.30 -23.98 -1.24
CA THR A 797 -19.74 -25.39 -1.24
C THR A 797 -19.43 -26.14 -2.53
N LYS A 798 -19.02 -25.44 -3.61
CA LYS A 798 -18.80 -26.03 -4.94
C LYS A 798 -20.00 -26.85 -5.45
N LYS A 799 -21.22 -26.52 -5.00
CA LYS A 799 -22.46 -27.27 -5.27
C LYS A 799 -22.44 -28.73 -4.76
N GLY A 800 -21.51 -29.07 -3.87
CA GLY A 800 -21.35 -30.40 -3.29
C GLY A 800 -21.77 -30.46 -1.82
N LYS A 801 -21.33 -31.50 -1.11
CA LYS A 801 -21.58 -31.66 0.33
C LYS A 801 -20.29 -31.48 1.11
N SER A 802 -20.38 -30.80 2.25
CA SER A 802 -19.23 -30.60 3.14
C SER A 802 -19.67 -30.59 4.60
N ILE A 803 -18.73 -30.91 5.48
CA ILE A 803 -18.91 -30.77 6.93
C ILE A 803 -17.86 -29.77 7.40
N LEU A 804 -18.32 -28.64 7.91
CA LEU A 804 -17.50 -27.67 8.62
C LEU A 804 -17.42 -28.08 10.09
N SER A 805 -16.24 -28.01 10.68
CA SER A 805 -16.01 -28.20 12.11
C SER A 805 -15.37 -26.95 12.71
N ALA A 806 -15.66 -26.69 13.98
CA ALA A 806 -15.03 -25.64 14.75
C ALA A 806 -14.60 -26.18 16.12
N LYS A 807 -13.35 -25.92 16.50
CA LYS A 807 -12.77 -26.33 17.77
C LYS A 807 -12.20 -25.11 18.52
N SER A 808 -12.20 -25.20 19.85
CA SER A 808 -11.50 -24.27 20.74
C SER A 808 -10.84 -25.11 21.84
N PRO A 809 -9.60 -24.79 22.29
CA PRO A 809 -8.97 -25.50 23.40
C PRO A 809 -9.90 -25.58 24.62
N GLY A 810 -10.04 -26.78 25.18
CA GLY A 810 -10.87 -27.05 26.37
C GLY A 810 -12.39 -27.12 26.13
N LEU A 811 -12.89 -26.90 24.91
CA LEU A 811 -14.32 -26.97 24.58
C LEU A 811 -14.61 -28.12 23.59
N PRO A 812 -15.78 -28.77 23.66
CA PRO A 812 -16.17 -29.78 22.67
C PRO A 812 -16.21 -29.21 21.24
N THR A 813 -15.72 -29.99 20.28
CA THR A 813 -15.80 -29.64 18.84
C THR A 813 -17.23 -29.71 18.35
N VAL A 814 -17.62 -28.78 17.48
CA VAL A 814 -18.96 -28.73 16.86
C VAL A 814 -18.88 -28.84 15.35
N PHE A 815 -19.98 -29.28 14.72
CA PHE A 815 -20.06 -29.58 13.29
C PHE A 815 -21.28 -28.95 12.65
N LEU A 816 -21.14 -28.52 11.40
CA LEU A 816 -22.21 -27.98 10.55
C LEU A 816 -22.17 -28.69 9.19
N ASN A 817 -23.27 -29.35 8.83
CA ASN A 817 -23.45 -29.91 7.50
C ASN A 817 -23.79 -28.80 6.51
N LEU A 818 -23.06 -28.73 5.41
CA LEU A 818 -23.25 -27.79 4.31
C LEU A 818 -23.64 -28.57 3.06
N ALA A 819 -24.75 -28.17 2.44
CA ALA A 819 -25.19 -28.71 1.17
C ALA A 819 -25.26 -27.57 0.15
N GLY A 820 -24.56 -27.74 -0.96
CA GLY A 820 -24.63 -26.82 -2.09
C GLY A 820 -26.02 -26.81 -2.71
N LYS A 821 -26.51 -25.61 -3.03
CA LYS A 821 -27.75 -25.40 -3.77
C LYS A 821 -27.49 -25.29 -5.27
#